data_AF-A0A7J2TEN4-F1
#
_entry.id   AF-A0A7J2TEN4-F1
#
_cell.length_a   1.000
_cell.length_b   1.000
_cell.length_c   1.000
_cell.angle_alpha   90.00
_cell.angle_beta   90.00
_cell.angle_gamma   90.00
#
_symmetry.space_group_name_H-M   'P 1'
#
loop_
_entity.id
_entity.type
_entity.pdbx_description
1 polymer ?
#
loop_
_entity_poly.entity_id
_entity_poly.type
_entity_poly.pdbx_seq_one_letter_code
_entity_poly.pdbx_strand_id
1 'polypeptide(L)'
;MSDQLDRAELRAAAEAYFDNGFNVFAIRGKQPLAKWEKWQHERQNQQEFDSLNFSDADGLGVVCGTQNKDGLYLAVVDFDVKNVSQEAIEKGKQVLKELPITAIEETPSKGQHWIYYVHHKPKTVKVYHNEAAIELLGEHCYCAMAPSLGYKRLNDNTPTVVQDLEDLLYDALYKVGVKAEKKSAIWFDRDETAGQPYRGKEPNCIREIEKGAKEGLRNEYGIRLAAYYGNFKQYKNEVCLKILRTWNKLNEPSLNKQELESLLKSALQGNYVYGCNDPILKAVCKREGCPLAKKEMREATEQEKAKALKLLADPKLLDYALAIGKKRLIGEDDLLKQNIIFLVSGQTRYPISEIITGYSGSGKNESIRAVSPLFPENWFFEFTTSTPEAIKYIPEDFSGTIIIYELAGIRSETGTLGLRSIGEGKGIKTIYPMRDEATGKMTLGETQTNAKNFISTDSGIDIAADLYRRVFKNSMNDSLALTKRVIAKKMRDSSIPESLRPKLFPEKKMPYSENDFRNAFALLDLNLEVVVFPPSNLLSLIDLAQKKEQQVALRTQIERILNVIKILALIHQKQRIKLTVEENSYVVADVQDVETALAVLEKSIVETVTRIEKRQKEALEIFEKQQGQLNKNQLAEKLHCEARTAARILKTLAKNGYLKEIETTKPYSYELPDENEEKRLKPFAFSEMVSEYKAVYPKELRTFLNDTLPPYHAGVGNNFFVEIPENLGKKYCIAKWQVGKMLTEADLKPISETNSNPLAFSDGAIENGVNTPAGSLKNLGEKGSVSGKASNVVTPEIGELLPLEGDWQGKCVQCGFSGQMRFQLNKPDGSWGLLCRVCGEKLSKRLNKHE
;
A
#
# COMPACT_ATOMS: atom_id res chain seq x y z
N MET A 1 -51.08 -42.89 -0.82
CA MET A 1 -50.50 -43.11 0.52
C MET A 1 -49.35 -42.12 0.63
N SER A 2 -49.43 -41.20 1.59
CA SER A 2 -48.56 -40.03 1.70
C SER A 2 -47.08 -40.42 1.85
N ASP A 3 -46.23 -39.83 1.00
CA ASP A 3 -44.76 -39.78 1.12
C ASP A 3 -44.35 -39.25 2.51
N GLN A 4 -44.31 -40.12 3.52
CA GLN A 4 -43.58 -39.82 4.74
C GLN A 4 -42.12 -40.11 4.45
N LEU A 5 -41.36 -39.05 4.19
CA LEU A 5 -39.91 -39.09 4.13
C LEU A 5 -39.37 -39.77 5.41
N ASP A 6 -38.59 -40.83 5.28
CA ASP A 6 -37.98 -41.47 6.44
C ASP A 6 -36.83 -40.60 6.95
N ARG A 7 -37.05 -39.96 8.10
CA ARG A 7 -36.05 -39.09 8.75
C ARG A 7 -34.81 -39.88 9.20
N ALA A 8 -34.95 -41.18 9.46
CA ALA A 8 -33.82 -42.04 9.76
C ALA A 8 -32.96 -42.28 8.51
N GLU A 9 -33.59 -42.50 7.36
CA GLU A 9 -32.91 -42.63 6.06
C GLU A 9 -32.19 -41.32 5.68
N LEU A 10 -32.83 -40.18 5.92
CA LEU A 10 -32.24 -38.86 5.66
C LEU A 10 -30.99 -38.62 6.51
N ARG A 11 -31.04 -38.95 7.81
CA ARG A 11 -29.89 -38.84 8.71
C ARG A 11 -28.78 -39.80 8.31
N ALA A 12 -29.11 -41.04 7.96
CA ALA A 12 -28.13 -42.04 7.51
C ALA A 12 -27.41 -41.61 6.21
N ALA A 13 -28.14 -41.00 5.26
CA ALA A 13 -27.54 -40.44 4.06
C ALA A 13 -26.59 -39.27 4.37
N ALA A 14 -26.96 -38.40 5.33
CA ALA A 14 -26.11 -37.31 5.78
C ALA A 14 -24.83 -37.81 6.44
N GLU A 15 -24.96 -38.85 7.27
CA GLU A 15 -23.84 -39.52 7.94
C GLU A 15 -22.86 -40.11 6.92
N ALA A 16 -23.36 -40.75 5.85
CA ALA A 16 -22.49 -41.28 4.79
C ALA A 16 -21.63 -40.20 4.10
N TYR A 17 -22.20 -39.01 3.84
CA TYR A 17 -21.43 -37.88 3.29
C TYR A 17 -20.45 -37.30 4.32
N PHE A 18 -20.87 -37.18 5.58
CA PHE A 18 -20.04 -36.71 6.68
C PHE A 18 -18.81 -37.62 6.89
N ASP A 19 -19.02 -38.94 6.94
CA ASP A 19 -17.98 -39.98 7.07
C ASP A 19 -17.04 -40.04 5.85
N ASN A 20 -17.52 -39.62 4.68
CA ASN A 20 -16.67 -39.49 3.50
C ASN A 20 -15.77 -38.26 3.57
N GLY A 21 -16.05 -37.31 4.46
CA GLY A 21 -15.31 -36.07 4.52
C GLY A 21 -16.06 -34.90 3.88
N PHE A 22 -17.39 -34.91 3.72
CA PHE A 22 -18.13 -33.71 3.31
C PHE A 22 -18.78 -33.00 4.50
N ASN A 23 -19.08 -31.72 4.32
CA ASN A 23 -19.85 -30.95 5.29
C ASN A 23 -21.32 -31.00 4.89
N VAL A 24 -22.20 -31.26 5.86
CA VAL A 24 -23.62 -31.51 5.60
C VAL A 24 -24.52 -30.77 6.57
N PHE A 25 -25.77 -30.57 6.16
CA PHE A 25 -26.78 -29.96 7.01
C PHE A 25 -28.20 -30.34 6.61
N ALA A 26 -29.11 -30.22 7.57
CA ALA A 26 -30.54 -30.40 7.34
C ALA A 26 -31.14 -29.21 6.58
N ILE A 27 -32.03 -29.49 5.63
CA ILE A 27 -32.81 -28.48 4.89
C ILE A 27 -34.32 -28.70 5.07
N ARG A 28 -35.09 -27.62 4.95
CA ARG A 28 -36.56 -27.65 4.83
C ARG A 28 -36.98 -26.76 3.65
N GLY A 29 -37.70 -27.30 2.68
CA GLY A 29 -38.14 -26.55 1.49
C GLY A 29 -36.97 -25.89 0.72
N LYS A 30 -35.85 -26.63 0.57
CA LYS A 30 -34.56 -26.17 0.01
C LYS A 30 -33.81 -25.10 0.82
N GLN A 31 -34.32 -24.66 1.98
CA GLN A 31 -33.65 -23.70 2.85
C GLN A 31 -32.84 -24.40 3.96
N PRO A 32 -31.61 -23.95 4.27
CA PRO A 32 -30.82 -24.48 5.38
C PRO A 32 -31.49 -24.27 6.74
N LEU A 33 -31.50 -25.30 7.59
CA LEU A 33 -31.91 -25.18 8.99
C LEU A 33 -30.76 -24.75 9.93
N ALA A 34 -29.55 -24.62 9.38
CA ALA A 34 -28.34 -24.17 10.09
C ALA A 34 -27.56 -23.16 9.23
N LYS A 35 -26.79 -22.29 9.89
CA LYS A 35 -25.81 -21.41 9.21
C LYS A 35 -24.65 -22.26 8.68
N TRP A 36 -24.69 -22.59 7.40
CA TRP A 36 -23.77 -23.51 6.75
C TRP A 36 -22.53 -22.80 6.18
N GLU A 37 -22.55 -21.47 6.08
CA GLU A 37 -21.53 -20.66 5.41
C GLU A 37 -20.13 -20.85 6.03
N LYS A 38 -20.05 -21.05 7.35
CA LYS A 38 -18.79 -21.37 8.03
C LYS A 38 -18.14 -22.65 7.50
N TRP A 39 -18.95 -23.63 7.10
CA TRP A 39 -18.49 -24.92 6.58
C TRP A 39 -18.01 -24.85 5.12
N GLN A 40 -17.96 -23.66 4.51
CA GLN A 40 -17.23 -23.45 3.27
C GLN A 40 -15.72 -23.37 3.50
N HIS A 41 -15.29 -23.01 4.71
CA HIS A 41 -13.89 -22.78 5.07
C HIS A 41 -13.40 -23.73 6.18
N GLU A 42 -14.32 -24.34 6.91
CA GLU A 42 -14.02 -25.18 8.06
C GLU A 42 -14.59 -26.59 7.91
N ARG A 43 -13.90 -27.58 8.48
CA ARG A 43 -14.38 -28.96 8.58
C ARG A 43 -15.43 -29.06 9.69
N GLN A 44 -16.60 -29.59 9.37
CA GLN A 44 -17.62 -29.92 10.36
C GLN A 44 -17.10 -31.02 11.31
N ASN A 45 -17.22 -30.79 12.63
CA ASN A 45 -16.84 -31.80 13.62
C ASN A 45 -18.03 -32.67 14.05
N GLN A 46 -17.77 -33.77 14.77
CA GLN A 46 -18.81 -34.73 15.19
C GLN A 46 -19.91 -34.07 16.04
N GLN A 47 -19.55 -33.18 16.98
CA GLN A 47 -20.51 -32.51 17.84
C GLN A 47 -21.45 -31.60 17.03
N GLU A 48 -20.90 -30.91 16.02
CA GLU A 48 -21.68 -30.09 15.10
C GLU A 48 -22.63 -30.92 14.24
N PHE A 49 -22.18 -32.07 13.73
CA PHE A 49 -23.03 -33.01 12.99
C PHE A 49 -24.16 -33.58 13.87
N ASP A 50 -23.84 -34.01 15.09
CA ASP A 50 -24.82 -34.59 16.01
C ASP A 50 -25.90 -33.58 16.41
N SER A 51 -25.55 -32.29 16.43
CA SER A 51 -26.46 -31.18 16.75
C SER A 51 -27.43 -30.80 15.62
N LEU A 52 -27.30 -31.37 14.41
CA LEU A 52 -28.15 -31.04 13.28
C LEU A 52 -29.60 -31.47 13.50
N ASN A 53 -30.55 -30.54 13.29
CA ASN A 53 -31.98 -30.79 13.46
C ASN A 53 -32.58 -31.51 12.23
N PHE A 54 -32.41 -32.83 12.16
CA PHE A 54 -33.10 -33.67 11.18
C PHE A 54 -34.56 -33.96 11.53
N SER A 55 -35.00 -33.70 12.77
CA SER A 55 -36.38 -33.93 13.18
C SER A 55 -37.37 -33.01 12.45
N ASP A 56 -36.90 -31.83 12.08
CA ASP A 56 -37.63 -30.84 11.31
C ASP A 56 -37.30 -30.85 9.81
N ALA A 57 -36.33 -31.63 9.37
CA ALA A 57 -35.87 -31.62 7.99
C ALA A 57 -36.86 -32.31 7.03
N ASP A 58 -36.94 -31.80 5.81
CA ASP A 58 -37.48 -32.52 4.65
C ASP A 58 -36.39 -32.84 3.61
N GLY A 59 -35.12 -32.53 3.92
CA GLY A 59 -33.99 -32.89 3.07
C GLY A 59 -32.62 -32.69 3.69
N LEU A 60 -31.61 -32.99 2.87
CA LEU A 60 -30.17 -32.93 3.16
C LEU A 60 -29.48 -32.01 2.14
N GLY A 61 -28.74 -31.03 2.66
CA GLY A 61 -27.79 -30.21 1.90
C GLY A 61 -26.35 -30.69 2.13
N VAL A 62 -25.58 -30.78 1.04
CA VAL A 62 -24.14 -31.07 1.07
C VAL A 62 -23.39 -29.86 0.52
N VAL A 63 -22.37 -29.40 1.23
CA VAL A 63 -21.55 -28.26 0.80
C VAL A 63 -20.68 -28.66 -0.38
N CYS A 64 -20.75 -27.89 -1.47
CA CYS A 64 -19.92 -28.12 -2.66
C CYS A 64 -18.60 -27.35 -2.57
N GLY A 65 -17.58 -27.80 -3.29
CA GLY A 65 -16.27 -27.14 -3.32
C GLY A 65 -15.44 -27.24 -2.04
N THR A 66 -15.81 -28.12 -1.10
CA THR A 66 -14.99 -28.52 0.05
C THR A 66 -14.35 -29.89 -0.18
N GLN A 67 -13.11 -30.09 0.29
CA GLN A 67 -12.40 -31.37 0.14
C GLN A 67 -12.93 -32.44 1.10
N ASN A 68 -13.00 -33.66 0.60
CA ASN A 68 -13.24 -34.87 1.37
C ASN A 68 -11.98 -35.42 2.04
N LYS A 69 -12.10 -36.55 2.74
CA LYS A 69 -10.95 -37.17 3.43
C LYS A 69 -9.85 -37.66 2.49
N ASP A 70 -10.17 -37.84 1.21
CA ASP A 70 -9.27 -38.26 0.14
C ASP A 70 -8.72 -37.06 -0.67
N GLY A 71 -9.05 -35.82 -0.26
CA GLY A 71 -8.60 -34.59 -0.94
C GLY A 71 -9.39 -34.23 -2.20
N LEU A 72 -10.51 -34.89 -2.48
CA LEU A 72 -11.38 -34.64 -3.63
C LEU A 72 -12.51 -33.66 -3.28
N TYR A 73 -12.90 -32.80 -4.20
CA TYR A 73 -14.02 -31.88 -4.02
C TYR A 73 -15.32 -32.47 -4.58
N LEU A 74 -16.46 -32.12 -3.97
CA LEU A 74 -17.79 -32.41 -4.50
C LEU A 74 -18.19 -31.33 -5.52
N ALA A 75 -18.65 -31.77 -6.69
CA ALA A 75 -19.15 -30.93 -7.76
C ALA A 75 -20.41 -31.55 -8.37
N VAL A 76 -21.37 -30.71 -8.79
CA VAL A 76 -22.62 -31.20 -9.42
C VAL A 76 -22.89 -30.43 -10.69
N VAL A 77 -23.09 -31.14 -11.81
CA VAL A 77 -23.71 -30.55 -13.00
C VAL A 77 -25.22 -30.63 -12.82
N ASP A 78 -25.87 -29.50 -12.65
CA ASP A 78 -27.32 -29.37 -12.45
C ASP A 78 -27.99 -29.06 -13.79
N PHE A 79 -28.82 -29.98 -14.25
CA PHE A 79 -29.63 -29.86 -15.45
C PHE A 79 -31.07 -29.52 -15.07
N ASP A 80 -31.46 -28.25 -15.25
CA ASP A 80 -32.81 -27.77 -14.90
C ASP A 80 -33.73 -27.71 -16.12
N VAL A 81 -34.94 -28.21 -15.96
CA VAL A 81 -35.96 -28.22 -17.03
C VAL A 81 -37.10 -27.23 -16.76
N LYS A 82 -37.08 -26.55 -15.61
CA LYS A 82 -38.13 -25.59 -15.22
C LYS A 82 -37.74 -24.17 -15.62
N ASN A 83 -38.67 -23.43 -16.22
CA ASN A 83 -38.48 -22.04 -16.66
C ASN A 83 -37.37 -21.82 -17.71
N VAL A 84 -37.00 -22.88 -18.45
CA VAL A 84 -35.97 -22.83 -19.50
C VAL A 84 -36.61 -23.18 -20.86
N SER A 85 -36.05 -22.66 -21.95
CA SER A 85 -36.58 -22.89 -23.30
C SER A 85 -36.38 -24.34 -23.76
N GLN A 86 -37.27 -24.83 -24.64
CA GLN A 86 -37.19 -26.18 -25.19
C GLN A 86 -35.86 -26.43 -25.94
N GLU A 87 -35.36 -25.40 -26.64
CA GLU A 87 -34.06 -25.44 -27.33
C GLU A 87 -32.89 -25.64 -26.35
N ALA A 88 -32.90 -24.92 -25.23
CA ALA A 88 -31.87 -25.04 -24.21
C ALA A 88 -31.92 -26.41 -23.50
N ILE A 89 -33.12 -26.96 -23.26
CA ILE A 89 -33.29 -28.33 -22.73
C ILE A 89 -32.71 -29.38 -23.69
N GLU A 90 -32.94 -29.23 -25.00
CA GLU A 90 -32.40 -30.14 -26.01
C GLU A 90 -30.87 -30.05 -26.11
N LYS A 91 -30.30 -28.84 -26.06
CA LYS A 91 -28.86 -28.63 -25.98
C LYS A 91 -28.26 -29.23 -24.72
N GLY A 92 -28.87 -29.00 -23.55
CA GLY A 92 -28.41 -29.57 -22.29
C GLY A 92 -28.36 -31.10 -22.32
N LYS A 93 -29.39 -31.75 -22.90
CA LYS A 93 -29.36 -33.21 -23.12
C LYS A 93 -28.22 -33.67 -24.01
N GLN A 94 -27.79 -32.87 -24.98
CA GLN A 94 -26.63 -33.18 -25.82
C GLN A 94 -25.32 -33.00 -25.03
N VAL A 95 -25.21 -31.96 -24.22
CA VAL A 95 -24.04 -31.72 -23.36
C VAL A 95 -23.87 -32.87 -22.36
N LEU A 96 -24.95 -33.33 -21.72
CA LEU A 96 -24.90 -34.46 -20.79
C LEU A 96 -24.41 -35.77 -21.44
N LYS A 97 -24.64 -35.98 -22.75
CA LYS A 97 -24.13 -37.16 -23.47
C LYS A 97 -22.61 -37.15 -23.67
N GLU A 98 -22.00 -35.97 -23.63
CA GLU A 98 -20.55 -35.80 -23.78
C GLU A 98 -19.80 -35.92 -22.44
N LEU A 99 -20.52 -35.86 -21.31
CA LEU A 99 -19.94 -35.98 -19.98
C LEU A 99 -19.79 -37.45 -19.55
N PRO A 100 -18.77 -37.79 -18.74
CA PRO A 100 -18.65 -39.13 -18.16
C PRO A 100 -19.89 -39.47 -17.33
N ILE A 101 -20.42 -40.69 -17.52
CA ILE A 101 -21.52 -41.21 -16.70
C ILE A 101 -21.09 -41.23 -15.23
N THR A 102 -22.01 -40.86 -14.34
CA THR A 102 -21.75 -40.75 -12.90
C THR A 102 -22.98 -41.12 -12.07
N ALA A 103 -22.96 -40.85 -10.75
CA ALA A 103 -24.14 -40.89 -9.89
C ALA A 103 -25.14 -39.80 -10.32
N ILE A 104 -26.37 -40.21 -10.65
CA ILE A 104 -27.41 -39.32 -11.18
C ILE A 104 -28.63 -39.32 -10.28
N GLU A 105 -29.15 -38.13 -9.98
CA GLU A 105 -30.38 -37.93 -9.21
C GLU A 105 -31.39 -37.09 -10.01
N GLU A 106 -32.67 -37.45 -9.99
CA GLU A 106 -33.78 -36.64 -10.50
C GLU A 106 -34.14 -35.58 -9.45
N THR A 107 -34.31 -34.34 -9.90
CA THR A 107 -34.73 -33.21 -9.04
C THR A 107 -36.27 -33.10 -9.00
N PRO A 108 -36.85 -32.37 -8.01
CA PRO A 108 -38.31 -32.18 -7.93
C PRO A 108 -38.93 -31.55 -9.17
N SER A 109 -38.13 -30.80 -9.94
CA SER A 109 -38.54 -30.16 -11.20
C SER A 109 -38.50 -31.09 -12.41
N LYS A 110 -38.16 -32.38 -12.24
CA LYS A 110 -37.83 -33.33 -13.33
C LYS A 110 -36.53 -33.02 -14.08
N GLY A 111 -35.65 -32.23 -13.46
CA GLY A 111 -34.27 -32.04 -13.88
C GLY A 111 -33.36 -33.16 -13.37
N GLN A 112 -32.04 -33.01 -13.54
CA GLN A 112 -31.05 -34.00 -13.12
C GLN A 112 -29.84 -33.37 -12.43
N HIS A 113 -29.40 -33.95 -11.32
CA HIS A 113 -28.08 -33.72 -10.75
C HIS A 113 -27.11 -34.82 -11.20
N TRP A 114 -25.99 -34.44 -11.80
CA TRP A 114 -24.89 -35.34 -12.14
C TRP A 114 -23.72 -35.05 -11.20
N ILE A 115 -23.45 -35.99 -10.29
CA ILE A 115 -22.60 -35.77 -9.13
C ILE A 115 -21.19 -36.31 -9.40
N TYR A 116 -20.15 -35.51 -9.19
CA TYR A 116 -18.76 -35.90 -9.44
C TYR A 116 -17.87 -35.64 -8.22
N TYR A 117 -16.77 -36.38 -8.15
CA TYR A 117 -15.63 -36.03 -7.32
C TYR A 117 -14.51 -35.49 -8.21
N VAL A 118 -13.91 -34.36 -7.83
CA VAL A 118 -12.94 -33.65 -8.68
C VAL A 118 -11.64 -33.38 -7.94
N HIS A 119 -10.50 -33.43 -8.66
CA HIS A 119 -9.20 -33.10 -8.09
C HIS A 119 -8.97 -31.58 -7.99
N HIS A 120 -9.38 -30.83 -9.02
CA HIS A 120 -9.32 -29.37 -9.01
C HIS A 120 -10.58 -28.77 -8.39
N LYS A 121 -10.41 -27.73 -7.57
CA LYS A 121 -11.53 -27.05 -6.89
C LYS A 121 -12.44 -26.40 -7.95
N PRO A 122 -13.70 -26.85 -8.09
CA PRO A 122 -14.59 -26.38 -9.14
C PRO A 122 -15.23 -25.05 -8.73
N LYS A 123 -15.33 -24.11 -9.66
CA LYS A 123 -16.12 -22.88 -9.51
C LYS A 123 -17.58 -23.15 -9.80
N THR A 124 -18.43 -22.33 -9.18
CA THR A 124 -19.85 -22.32 -9.54
C THR A 124 -20.06 -21.54 -10.85
N VAL A 125 -20.71 -22.16 -11.83
CA VAL A 125 -20.96 -21.59 -13.16
C VAL A 125 -22.46 -21.64 -13.46
N LYS A 126 -23.12 -20.48 -13.55
CA LYS A 126 -24.58 -20.38 -13.79
C LYS A 126 -24.96 -19.77 -15.14
N VAL A 127 -23.97 -19.27 -15.88
CA VAL A 127 -24.20 -18.47 -17.10
C VAL A 127 -24.88 -19.26 -18.23
N TYR A 128 -24.79 -20.59 -18.23
CA TYR A 128 -25.36 -21.45 -19.27
C TYR A 128 -26.77 -21.95 -18.99
N HIS A 129 -27.40 -21.54 -17.88
CA HIS A 129 -28.76 -21.93 -17.54
C HIS A 129 -29.75 -21.62 -18.68
N ASN A 130 -29.70 -20.41 -19.23
CA ASN A 130 -30.62 -19.97 -20.28
C ASN A 130 -30.31 -20.55 -21.67
N GLU A 131 -29.05 -20.93 -21.94
CA GLU A 131 -28.60 -21.36 -23.27
C GLU A 131 -28.60 -22.89 -23.42
N ALA A 132 -28.28 -23.61 -22.34
CA ALA A 132 -28.11 -25.06 -22.35
C ALA A 132 -28.75 -25.76 -21.14
N ALA A 133 -29.59 -25.08 -20.35
CA ALA A 133 -30.27 -25.68 -19.20
C ALA A 133 -29.31 -26.29 -18.15
N ILE A 134 -28.05 -25.86 -18.12
CA ILE A 134 -26.99 -26.45 -17.28
C ILE A 134 -26.35 -25.39 -16.38
N GLU A 135 -26.16 -25.75 -15.12
CA GLU A 135 -25.29 -25.08 -14.16
C GLU A 135 -24.23 -26.04 -13.62
N LEU A 136 -23.09 -25.50 -13.18
CA LEU A 136 -22.09 -26.22 -12.39
C LEU A 136 -22.13 -25.68 -10.96
N LEU A 137 -22.41 -26.55 -10.00
CA LEU A 137 -22.40 -26.24 -8.58
C LEU A 137 -21.06 -26.67 -7.97
N GLY A 138 -20.23 -25.70 -7.63
CA GLY A 138 -18.89 -25.88 -7.08
C GLY A 138 -18.70 -25.08 -5.78
N GLU A 139 -17.61 -24.34 -5.66
CA GLU A 139 -17.33 -23.52 -4.47
C GLU A 139 -18.42 -22.46 -4.23
N HIS A 140 -18.57 -22.09 -2.95
CA HIS A 140 -19.56 -21.12 -2.46
C HIS A 140 -21.02 -21.50 -2.68
N CYS A 141 -21.31 -22.78 -2.95
CA CYS A 141 -22.66 -23.32 -3.09
C CYS A 141 -22.83 -24.60 -2.27
N TYR A 142 -24.09 -25.01 -2.09
CA TYR A 142 -24.46 -26.34 -1.61
C TYR A 142 -25.44 -26.96 -2.58
N CYS A 143 -25.57 -28.28 -2.53
CA CYS A 143 -26.50 -29.03 -3.33
C CYS A 143 -27.44 -29.84 -2.44
N ALA A 144 -28.74 -29.83 -2.75
CA ALA A 144 -29.72 -30.72 -2.11
C ALA A 144 -29.62 -32.10 -2.76
N MET A 145 -29.44 -33.15 -1.95
CA MET A 145 -29.18 -34.52 -2.42
C MET A 145 -30.32 -35.47 -2.03
N ALA A 146 -30.49 -36.58 -2.76
CA ALA A 146 -31.38 -37.66 -2.31
C ALA A 146 -30.90 -38.23 -0.96
N PRO A 147 -31.81 -38.60 -0.03
CA PRO A 147 -33.25 -38.78 -0.20
C PRO A 147 -34.09 -37.56 0.23
N SER A 148 -33.66 -36.33 -0.07
CA SER A 148 -34.49 -35.12 0.15
C SER A 148 -35.85 -35.22 -0.56
N LEU A 149 -36.87 -34.52 -0.03
CA LEU A 149 -38.22 -34.52 -0.57
C LEU A 149 -38.23 -34.14 -2.06
N GLY A 150 -38.70 -35.07 -2.89
CA GLY A 150 -38.79 -34.93 -4.35
C GLY A 150 -37.49 -35.18 -5.11
N TYR A 151 -36.40 -35.56 -4.45
CA TYR A 151 -35.15 -35.99 -5.07
C TYR A 151 -35.08 -37.53 -5.11
N LYS A 152 -34.71 -38.09 -6.25
CA LYS A 152 -34.68 -39.55 -6.45
C LYS A 152 -33.43 -39.99 -7.18
N ARG A 153 -32.68 -40.96 -6.64
CA ARG A 153 -31.56 -41.58 -7.36
C ARG A 153 -32.06 -42.30 -8.62
N LEU A 154 -31.42 -42.03 -9.75
CA LEU A 154 -31.75 -42.62 -11.05
C LEU A 154 -30.88 -43.83 -11.41
N ASN A 155 -29.72 -43.97 -10.75
CA ASN A 155 -28.83 -45.12 -10.89
C ASN A 155 -28.13 -45.45 -9.56
N ASP A 156 -27.40 -46.56 -9.54
CA ASP A 156 -26.60 -47.08 -8.43
C ASP A 156 -25.09 -46.80 -8.59
N ASN A 157 -24.71 -45.97 -9.56
CA ASN A 157 -23.32 -45.56 -9.77
C ASN A 157 -22.82 -44.75 -8.58
N THR A 158 -21.56 -44.94 -8.21
CA THR A 158 -20.84 -43.99 -7.34
C THR A 158 -20.42 -42.74 -8.14
N PRO A 159 -20.22 -41.59 -7.49
CA PRO A 159 -19.68 -40.41 -8.16
C PRO A 159 -18.36 -40.72 -8.87
N THR A 160 -18.29 -40.43 -10.15
CA THR A 160 -17.10 -40.59 -10.99
C THR A 160 -16.06 -39.55 -10.60
N VAL A 161 -14.81 -40.00 -10.45
CA VAL A 161 -13.67 -39.13 -10.15
C VAL A 161 -13.11 -38.57 -11.46
N VAL A 162 -12.99 -37.24 -11.57
CA VAL A 162 -12.41 -36.56 -12.74
C VAL A 162 -11.36 -35.54 -12.31
N GLN A 163 -10.47 -35.15 -13.23
CA GLN A 163 -9.43 -34.15 -12.90
C GLN A 163 -10.03 -32.75 -12.74
N ASP A 164 -10.70 -32.27 -13.78
CA ASP A 164 -11.29 -30.93 -13.84
C ASP A 164 -12.66 -30.99 -14.51
N LEU A 165 -13.72 -30.70 -13.74
CA LEU A 165 -15.09 -30.74 -14.26
C LEU A 165 -15.47 -29.45 -15.00
N GLU A 166 -14.82 -28.31 -14.72
CA GLU A 166 -15.03 -27.08 -15.49
C GLU A 166 -14.60 -27.33 -16.95
N ASP A 167 -13.41 -27.89 -17.14
CA ASP A 167 -12.88 -28.19 -18.48
C ASP A 167 -13.74 -29.20 -19.23
N LEU A 168 -14.17 -30.28 -18.57
CA LEU A 168 -15.07 -31.27 -19.18
C LEU A 168 -16.40 -30.66 -19.60
N LEU A 169 -16.97 -29.78 -18.76
CA LEU A 169 -18.21 -29.08 -19.07
C LEU A 169 -18.02 -28.10 -20.24
N TYR A 170 -16.94 -27.33 -20.27
CA TYR A 170 -16.66 -26.41 -21.37
C TYR A 170 -16.42 -27.12 -22.70
N ASP A 171 -15.67 -28.22 -22.70
CA ASP A 171 -15.46 -29.02 -23.91
C ASP A 171 -16.77 -29.67 -24.39
N ALA A 172 -17.64 -30.11 -23.47
CA ALA A 172 -18.98 -30.63 -23.80
C ALA A 172 -19.89 -29.54 -24.40
N LEU A 173 -19.92 -28.35 -23.79
CA LEU A 173 -20.67 -27.18 -24.30
C LEU A 173 -20.19 -26.77 -25.70
N TYR A 174 -18.86 -26.73 -25.91
CA TYR A 174 -18.26 -26.38 -27.19
C TYR A 174 -18.66 -27.34 -28.32
N LYS A 175 -18.64 -28.66 -28.06
CA LYS A 175 -19.05 -29.68 -29.04
C LYS A 175 -20.50 -29.55 -29.49
N VAL A 176 -21.36 -29.02 -28.62
CA VAL A 176 -22.80 -28.79 -28.88
C VAL A 176 -23.05 -27.41 -29.51
N GLY A 177 -21.99 -26.62 -29.76
CA GLY A 177 -22.08 -25.33 -30.42
C GLY A 177 -22.47 -24.17 -29.50
N VAL A 178 -22.40 -24.35 -28.18
CA VAL A 178 -22.55 -23.28 -27.19
C VAL A 178 -21.23 -22.51 -27.11
N LYS A 179 -21.29 -21.18 -27.23
CA LYS A 179 -20.10 -20.32 -27.12
C LYS A 179 -19.63 -20.26 -25.67
N ALA A 180 -18.89 -21.26 -25.24
CA ALA A 180 -18.12 -21.20 -24.01
C ALA A 180 -16.90 -20.30 -24.23
N GLU A 181 -16.79 -19.21 -23.47
CA GLU A 181 -15.51 -18.54 -23.31
C GLU A 181 -14.56 -19.53 -22.63
N LYS A 182 -13.70 -20.19 -23.42
CA LYS A 182 -12.60 -20.97 -22.85
C LYS A 182 -11.74 -19.98 -22.08
N LYS A 183 -11.70 -20.12 -20.74
CA LYS A 183 -10.68 -19.42 -19.95
C LYS A 183 -9.34 -19.71 -20.60
N SER A 184 -8.58 -18.65 -20.82
CA SER A 184 -7.22 -18.76 -21.30
C SER A 184 -6.44 -19.70 -20.36
N ALA A 185 -5.71 -20.65 -20.94
CA ALA A 185 -4.96 -21.65 -20.18
C ALA A 185 -4.06 -20.99 -19.12
N ILE A 186 -4.15 -21.47 -17.88
CA ILE A 186 -3.35 -20.97 -16.75
C ILE A 186 -2.01 -21.70 -16.76
N TRP A 187 -0.98 -21.04 -17.30
CA TRP A 187 0.37 -21.59 -17.37
C TRP A 187 1.17 -21.23 -16.12
N PHE A 188 1.96 -22.18 -15.58
CA PHE A 188 2.79 -21.97 -14.38
C PHE A 188 2.01 -21.41 -13.17
N ASP A 189 0.75 -21.80 -13.02
CA ASP A 189 -0.13 -21.39 -11.91
C ASP A 189 -0.29 -19.84 -11.84
N ARG A 190 -0.24 -19.17 -13.00
CA ARG A 190 -0.39 -17.72 -13.16
C ARG A 190 -1.66 -17.34 -13.92
N ASP A 191 -2.73 -17.07 -13.17
CA ASP A 191 -4.01 -16.57 -13.70
C ASP A 191 -3.85 -15.25 -14.49
N GLU A 192 -2.87 -14.42 -14.13
CA GLU A 192 -2.62 -13.09 -14.70
C GLU A 192 -2.05 -13.11 -16.14
N THR A 193 -1.45 -14.23 -16.57
CA THR A 193 -0.81 -14.34 -17.90
C THR A 193 -1.70 -15.01 -18.95
N ALA A 194 -2.94 -15.30 -18.57
CA ALA A 194 -3.84 -16.13 -19.35
C ALA A 194 -4.14 -15.47 -20.72
N GLY A 195 -3.54 -16.02 -21.77
CA GLY A 195 -3.72 -15.60 -23.17
C GLY A 195 -2.61 -14.71 -23.74
N GLN A 196 -1.70 -14.20 -22.90
CA GLN A 196 -0.57 -13.38 -23.33
C GLN A 196 0.73 -14.20 -23.35
N PRO A 197 1.58 -14.05 -24.37
CA PRO A 197 2.77 -14.87 -24.49
C PRO A 197 3.88 -14.42 -23.54
N TYR A 198 4.48 -15.36 -22.82
CA TYR A 198 5.58 -15.06 -21.91
C TYR A 198 6.85 -14.63 -22.67
N ARG A 199 7.41 -13.47 -22.29
CA ARG A 199 8.62 -12.87 -22.90
C ARG A 199 9.86 -12.87 -21.97
N GLY A 200 9.71 -13.36 -20.74
CA GLY A 200 10.81 -13.41 -19.78
C GLY A 200 11.80 -14.54 -20.04
N LYS A 201 12.81 -14.62 -19.15
CA LYS A 201 13.84 -15.67 -19.16
C LYS A 201 13.24 -17.03 -18.85
N GLU A 202 13.84 -18.08 -19.38
CA GLU A 202 13.43 -19.46 -19.13
C GLU A 202 13.55 -19.81 -17.64
N PRO A 203 12.48 -20.34 -17.01
CA PRO A 203 12.56 -20.84 -15.65
C PRO A 203 13.55 -22.01 -15.58
N ASN A 204 14.12 -22.26 -14.41
CA ASN A 204 15.13 -23.32 -14.26
C ASN A 204 14.60 -24.72 -14.61
N CYS A 205 13.33 -25.01 -14.34
CA CYS A 205 12.73 -26.30 -14.67
C CYS A 205 12.75 -26.56 -16.20
N ILE A 206 12.53 -25.51 -17.01
CA ILE A 206 12.64 -25.59 -18.47
C ILE A 206 14.11 -25.72 -18.89
N ARG A 207 15.00 -24.89 -18.33
CA ARG A 207 16.44 -24.98 -18.64
C ARG A 207 17.07 -26.32 -18.29
N GLU A 208 16.53 -27.02 -17.30
CA GLU A 208 17.03 -28.34 -16.91
C GLU A 208 16.64 -29.41 -17.93
N ILE A 209 15.38 -29.45 -18.36
CA ILE A 209 14.93 -30.42 -19.37
C ILE A 209 15.50 -30.14 -20.77
N GLU A 210 15.94 -28.91 -21.04
CA GLU A 210 16.66 -28.53 -22.27
C GLU A 210 18.03 -29.17 -22.41
N LYS A 211 18.61 -29.73 -21.34
CA LYS A 211 19.93 -30.37 -21.38
C LYS A 211 19.94 -31.74 -22.06
N GLY A 212 18.77 -32.23 -22.47
CA GLY A 212 18.59 -33.54 -23.10
C GLY A 212 17.95 -34.56 -22.16
N ALA A 213 17.47 -35.67 -22.73
CA ALA A 213 16.76 -36.72 -22.03
C ALA A 213 17.25 -38.11 -22.45
N LYS A 214 17.23 -39.05 -21.48
CA LYS A 214 17.46 -40.48 -21.71
C LYS A 214 16.19 -41.18 -22.19
N GLU A 215 16.36 -42.36 -22.77
CA GLU A 215 15.26 -43.26 -23.13
C GLU A 215 14.22 -43.40 -22.00
N GLY A 216 12.94 -43.28 -22.34
CA GLY A 216 11.82 -43.23 -21.40
C GLY A 216 11.32 -41.81 -21.06
N LEU A 217 12.19 -40.79 -21.01
CA LEU A 217 11.81 -39.41 -20.65
C LEU A 217 11.74 -38.44 -21.84
N ARG A 218 12.21 -38.87 -23.02
CA ARG A 218 12.29 -38.03 -24.23
C ARG A 218 10.93 -37.47 -24.65
N ASN A 219 9.90 -38.31 -24.71
CA ASN A 219 8.56 -37.85 -25.10
C ASN A 219 7.97 -36.88 -24.07
N GLU A 220 8.15 -37.18 -22.78
CA GLU A 220 7.69 -36.34 -21.67
C GLU A 220 8.35 -34.95 -21.65
N TYR A 221 9.67 -34.89 -21.87
CA TYR A 221 10.41 -33.62 -21.91
C TYR A 221 10.09 -32.87 -23.19
N GLY A 222 10.02 -33.59 -24.32
CA GLY A 222 9.71 -33.03 -25.62
C GLY A 222 8.33 -32.37 -25.64
N ILE A 223 7.28 -33.03 -25.13
CA ILE A 223 5.92 -32.47 -25.12
C ILE A 223 5.83 -31.21 -24.26
N ARG A 224 6.54 -31.14 -23.13
CA ARG A 224 6.61 -29.96 -22.26
C ARG A 224 7.36 -28.81 -22.91
N LEU A 225 8.48 -29.08 -23.59
CA LEU A 225 9.23 -28.07 -24.34
C LEU A 225 8.41 -27.55 -25.52
N ALA A 226 7.74 -28.43 -26.26
CA ALA A 226 6.88 -28.05 -27.37
C ALA A 226 5.69 -27.19 -26.91
N ALA A 227 5.04 -27.58 -25.82
CA ALA A 227 3.96 -26.83 -25.19
C ALA A 227 4.45 -25.47 -24.65
N TYR A 228 5.61 -25.42 -23.99
CA TYR A 228 6.21 -24.19 -23.50
C TYR A 228 6.56 -23.20 -24.62
N TYR A 229 7.22 -23.66 -25.68
CA TYR A 229 7.62 -22.77 -26.77
C TYR A 229 6.47 -22.42 -27.72
N GLY A 230 5.61 -23.40 -28.01
CA GLY A 230 4.50 -23.27 -28.95
C GLY A 230 3.27 -22.57 -28.36
N ASN A 231 2.87 -22.92 -27.14
CA ASN A 231 1.64 -22.39 -26.54
C ASN A 231 1.92 -21.25 -25.54
N PHE A 232 2.90 -21.41 -24.64
CA PHE A 232 3.18 -20.40 -23.60
C PHE A 232 4.01 -19.20 -24.11
N LYS A 233 5.05 -19.43 -24.92
CA LYS A 233 5.81 -18.37 -25.59
C LYS A 233 5.23 -17.94 -26.94
N GLN A 234 4.31 -18.72 -27.51
CA GLN A 234 3.68 -18.48 -28.82
C GLN A 234 4.71 -18.25 -29.96
N TYR A 235 5.76 -19.06 -29.99
CA TYR A 235 6.71 -19.03 -31.10
C TYR A 235 6.13 -19.71 -32.33
N LYS A 236 6.47 -19.20 -33.52
CA LYS A 236 6.07 -19.81 -34.80
C LYS A 236 6.57 -21.26 -34.89
N ASN A 237 5.80 -22.13 -35.54
CA ASN A 237 6.09 -23.57 -35.66
C ASN A 237 7.51 -23.88 -36.15
N GLU A 238 8.00 -23.12 -37.14
CA GLU A 238 9.36 -23.27 -37.68
C GLU A 238 10.45 -23.04 -36.61
N VAL A 239 10.24 -22.05 -35.74
CA VAL A 239 11.15 -21.72 -34.64
C VAL A 239 11.09 -22.80 -33.57
N CYS A 240 9.89 -23.27 -33.21
CA CYS A 240 9.70 -24.37 -32.26
C CYS A 240 10.38 -25.66 -32.73
N LEU A 241 10.22 -26.03 -34.01
CA LEU A 241 10.90 -27.20 -34.60
C LEU A 241 12.43 -27.05 -34.57
N LYS A 242 12.95 -25.85 -34.80
CA LYS A 242 14.39 -25.59 -34.73
C LYS A 242 14.93 -25.78 -33.31
N ILE A 243 14.19 -25.30 -32.31
CA ILE A 243 14.53 -25.48 -30.89
C ILE A 243 14.50 -26.97 -30.53
N LEU A 244 13.40 -27.67 -30.83
CA LEU A 244 13.26 -29.10 -30.55
C LEU A 244 14.31 -29.97 -31.26
N ARG A 245 14.70 -29.62 -32.51
CA ARG A 245 15.79 -30.31 -33.21
C ARG A 245 17.14 -30.09 -32.55
N THR A 246 17.37 -28.91 -31.98
CA THR A 246 18.61 -28.61 -31.24
C THR A 246 18.65 -29.41 -29.94
N TRP A 247 17.56 -29.39 -29.18
CA TRP A 247 17.40 -30.20 -27.98
C TRP A 247 17.57 -31.70 -28.25
N ASN A 248 16.97 -32.22 -29.33
CA ASN A 248 17.00 -33.65 -29.64
C ASN A 248 18.40 -34.19 -29.98
N LYS A 249 19.36 -33.32 -30.34
CA LYS A 249 20.78 -33.72 -30.49
C LYS A 249 21.44 -34.09 -29.16
N LEU A 250 20.87 -33.63 -28.05
CA LEU A 250 21.33 -33.90 -26.68
C LEU A 250 20.64 -35.12 -26.07
N ASN A 251 19.69 -35.74 -26.77
CA ASN A 251 18.95 -36.91 -26.29
C ASN A 251 19.69 -38.22 -26.59
N GLU A 252 19.54 -39.19 -25.68
CA GLU A 252 20.12 -40.53 -25.80
C GLU A 252 19.04 -41.62 -25.70
N PRO A 253 18.65 -42.29 -26.81
CA PRO A 253 18.96 -41.95 -28.21
C PRO A 253 18.15 -40.75 -28.71
N SER A 254 18.45 -40.22 -29.89
CA SER A 254 17.65 -39.14 -30.49
C SER A 254 16.31 -39.64 -31.05
N LEU A 255 15.28 -38.78 -31.05
CA LEU A 255 14.01 -39.01 -31.73
C LEU A 255 14.17 -38.77 -33.24
N ASN A 256 13.36 -39.43 -34.06
CA ASN A 256 13.36 -39.20 -35.50
C ASN A 256 12.59 -37.91 -35.85
N LYS A 257 12.71 -37.46 -37.10
CA LYS A 257 12.12 -36.19 -37.55
C LYS A 257 10.59 -36.18 -37.49
N GLN A 258 9.94 -37.29 -37.82
CA GLN A 258 8.48 -37.42 -37.81
C GLN A 258 7.93 -37.39 -36.38
N GLU A 259 8.65 -37.99 -35.42
CA GLU A 259 8.30 -37.96 -34.00
C GLU A 259 8.32 -36.54 -33.44
N LEU A 260 9.33 -35.73 -33.77
CA LEU A 260 9.39 -34.32 -33.35
C LEU A 260 8.26 -33.47 -33.92
N GLU A 261 7.90 -33.69 -35.19
CA GLU A 261 6.81 -32.98 -35.86
C GLU A 261 5.45 -33.39 -35.28
N SER A 262 5.26 -34.69 -35.00
CA SER A 262 4.07 -35.22 -34.33
C SER A 262 3.94 -34.68 -32.90
N LEU A 263 5.05 -34.58 -32.17
CA LEU A 263 5.09 -34.09 -30.81
C LEU A 263 4.74 -32.59 -30.73
N LEU A 264 5.26 -31.77 -31.64
CA LEU A 264 4.86 -30.35 -31.73
C LEU A 264 3.39 -30.22 -32.14
N LYS A 265 2.95 -30.99 -33.14
CA LYS A 265 1.54 -30.98 -33.55
C LYS A 265 0.62 -31.36 -32.39
N SER A 266 0.99 -32.38 -31.62
CA SER A 266 0.25 -32.82 -30.44
C SER A 266 0.21 -31.73 -29.37
N ALA A 267 1.34 -31.06 -29.10
CA ALA A 267 1.37 -29.95 -28.15
C ALA A 267 0.47 -28.76 -28.56
N LEU A 268 0.46 -28.40 -29.85
CA LEU A 268 -0.33 -27.27 -30.37
C LEU A 268 -1.83 -27.59 -30.53
N GLN A 269 -2.18 -28.85 -30.76
CA GLN A 269 -3.57 -29.29 -30.95
C GLN A 269 -4.22 -29.83 -29.67
N GLY A 270 -3.42 -30.33 -28.72
CA GLY A 270 -3.89 -30.83 -27.44
C GLY A 270 -4.00 -29.71 -26.40
N ASN A 271 -4.89 -29.89 -25.42
CA ASN A 271 -5.03 -29.00 -24.25
C ASN A 271 -3.88 -29.21 -23.24
N TYR A 272 -2.63 -29.33 -23.70
CA TYR A 272 -1.48 -29.54 -22.82
C TYR A 272 -1.09 -28.22 -22.15
N VAL A 273 -1.41 -28.09 -20.86
CA VAL A 273 -1.04 -26.94 -20.02
C VAL A 273 -0.14 -27.45 -18.90
N TYR A 274 1.11 -26.98 -18.89
CA TYR A 274 2.09 -27.39 -17.88
C TYR A 274 2.44 -26.21 -16.97
N GLY A 275 2.57 -26.48 -15.67
CA GLY A 275 2.83 -25.46 -14.65
C GLY A 275 3.77 -25.93 -13.55
N CYS A 276 3.81 -25.19 -12.42
CA CYS A 276 4.70 -25.53 -11.31
C CYS A 276 4.29 -26.82 -10.61
N ASN A 277 3.02 -27.22 -10.73
CA ASN A 277 2.48 -28.46 -10.19
C ASN A 277 2.71 -29.70 -11.07
N ASP A 278 3.22 -29.55 -12.30
CA ASP A 278 3.52 -30.71 -13.16
C ASP A 278 4.60 -31.60 -12.51
N PRO A 279 4.38 -32.93 -12.34
CA PRO A 279 5.30 -33.80 -11.61
C PRO A 279 6.73 -33.79 -12.13
N ILE A 280 6.91 -33.69 -13.44
CA ILE A 280 8.22 -33.73 -14.10
C ILE A 280 8.93 -32.38 -13.94
N LEU A 281 8.24 -31.26 -14.24
CA LEU A 281 8.81 -29.93 -14.03
C LEU A 281 9.11 -29.67 -12.56
N LYS A 282 8.26 -30.12 -11.64
CA LYS A 282 8.44 -30.02 -10.19
C LYS A 282 9.67 -30.78 -9.71
N ALA A 283 9.91 -31.99 -10.22
CA ALA A 283 11.07 -32.81 -9.85
C ALA A 283 12.42 -32.15 -10.19
N VAL A 284 12.45 -31.32 -11.24
CA VAL A 284 13.67 -30.62 -11.70
C VAL A 284 13.69 -29.13 -11.33
N CYS A 285 12.61 -28.61 -10.74
CA CYS A 285 12.48 -27.19 -10.41
C CYS A 285 13.31 -26.84 -9.17
N LYS A 286 13.97 -25.68 -9.21
CA LYS A 286 14.56 -25.04 -8.04
C LYS A 286 13.82 -23.73 -7.79
N ARG A 287 12.93 -23.65 -6.80
CA ARG A 287 12.05 -22.47 -6.64
C ARG A 287 12.84 -21.17 -6.43
N GLU A 288 14.02 -21.25 -5.82
CA GLU A 288 14.94 -20.13 -5.59
C GLU A 288 15.46 -19.54 -6.92
N GLY A 289 15.22 -18.24 -7.14
CA GLY A 289 15.63 -17.52 -8.36
C GLY A 289 14.81 -17.83 -9.61
N CYS A 290 13.65 -18.48 -9.48
CA CYS A 290 12.75 -18.72 -10.61
C CYS A 290 12.06 -17.42 -11.06
N PRO A 291 12.13 -17.03 -12.36
CA PRO A 291 11.49 -15.82 -12.87
C PRO A 291 9.95 -15.90 -12.92
N LEU A 292 9.38 -17.11 -12.75
CA LEU A 292 7.93 -17.35 -12.80
C LEU A 292 7.30 -17.64 -11.43
N ALA A 293 8.09 -17.88 -10.38
CA ALA A 293 7.53 -18.15 -9.06
C ALA A 293 6.90 -16.87 -8.49
N LYS A 294 5.62 -16.93 -8.10
CA LYS A 294 5.05 -15.93 -7.19
C LYS A 294 5.94 -15.89 -5.95
N LYS A 295 6.50 -14.72 -5.65
CA LYS A 295 7.26 -14.48 -4.41
C LYS A 295 6.27 -14.42 -3.26
N GLU A 296 5.68 -15.57 -2.92
CA GLU A 296 4.88 -15.70 -1.71
C GLU A 296 5.81 -15.43 -0.54
N MET A 297 5.45 -14.43 0.27
CA MET A 297 6.09 -14.20 1.55
C MET A 297 5.98 -15.49 2.35
N ARG A 298 7.12 -16.13 2.63
CA ARG A 298 7.17 -17.22 3.60
C ARG A 298 6.45 -16.76 4.86
N GLU A 299 5.46 -17.51 5.30
CA GLU A 299 4.80 -17.22 6.58
C GLU A 299 5.85 -17.20 7.68
N ALA A 300 5.93 -16.07 8.40
CA ALA A 300 6.87 -15.91 9.49
C ALA A 300 6.57 -16.96 10.58
N THR A 301 7.61 -17.62 11.07
CA THR A 301 7.48 -18.53 12.23
C THR A 301 6.99 -17.75 13.45
N GLU A 302 6.40 -18.44 14.44
CA GLU A 302 5.95 -17.79 15.67
C GLU A 302 7.07 -17.04 16.41
N GLN A 303 8.31 -17.55 16.34
CA GLN A 303 9.48 -16.86 16.89
C GLN A 303 9.79 -15.55 16.14
N GLU A 304 9.72 -15.58 14.80
CA GLU A 304 9.92 -14.39 13.96
C GLU A 304 8.81 -13.36 14.20
N LYS A 305 7.55 -13.79 14.31
CA LYS A 305 6.42 -12.91 14.65
C LYS A 305 6.58 -12.27 16.03
N ALA A 306 6.96 -13.04 17.05
CA ALA A 306 7.19 -12.51 18.40
C ALA A 306 8.31 -11.47 18.43
N LYS A 307 9.38 -11.70 17.67
CA LYS A 307 10.50 -10.74 17.55
C LYS A 307 10.10 -9.48 16.77
N ALA A 308 9.32 -9.63 15.70
CA ALA A 308 8.75 -8.52 14.95
C ALA A 308 7.82 -7.65 15.82
N LEU A 309 6.95 -8.26 16.64
CA LEU A 309 6.09 -7.55 17.60
C LEU A 309 6.91 -6.79 18.66
N LYS A 310 8.00 -7.38 19.16
CA LYS A 310 8.94 -6.68 20.05
C LYS A 310 9.56 -5.45 19.39
N LEU A 311 9.98 -5.56 18.13
CA LEU A 311 10.48 -4.43 17.36
C LEU A 311 9.42 -3.32 17.21
N LEU A 312 8.18 -3.68 16.86
CA LEU A 312 7.07 -2.73 16.73
C LEU A 312 6.72 -1.98 18.03
N ALA A 313 6.93 -2.63 19.18
CA ALA A 313 6.70 -2.02 20.50
C ALA A 313 7.87 -1.14 20.99
N ASP A 314 9.03 -1.17 20.32
CA ASP A 314 10.23 -0.46 20.75
C ASP A 314 10.24 1.00 20.24
N PRO A 315 10.35 2.01 21.12
CA PRO A 315 10.40 3.42 20.70
C PRO A 315 11.60 3.77 19.81
N LYS A 316 12.64 2.92 19.76
CA LYS A 316 13.82 3.10 18.90
C LYS A 316 13.69 2.44 17.53
N LEU A 317 12.48 2.02 17.12
CA LEU A 317 12.22 1.35 15.85
C LEU A 317 12.88 2.04 14.65
N LEU A 318 12.64 3.35 14.48
CA LEU A 318 13.22 4.12 13.37
C LEU A 318 14.74 4.29 13.50
N ASP A 319 15.27 4.37 14.73
CA ASP A 319 16.72 4.48 14.95
C ASP A 319 17.43 3.17 14.58
N TYR A 320 16.81 2.03 14.84
CA TYR A 320 17.33 0.72 14.40
C TYR A 320 17.29 0.58 12.88
N ALA A 321 16.21 1.02 12.23
CA ALA A 321 16.11 1.04 10.77
C ALA A 321 17.19 1.94 10.15
N LEU A 322 17.36 3.14 10.72
CA LEU A 322 18.40 4.09 10.32
C LEU A 322 19.80 3.50 10.50
N ALA A 323 20.07 2.81 11.60
CA ALA A 323 21.37 2.19 11.85
C ALA A 323 21.73 1.13 10.79
N ILE A 324 20.75 0.41 10.24
CA ILE A 324 20.95 -0.50 9.11
C ILE A 324 21.30 0.29 7.85
N GLY A 325 20.50 1.32 7.51
CA GLY A 325 20.75 2.17 6.34
C GLY A 325 22.14 2.85 6.37
N LYS A 326 22.58 3.27 7.56
CA LYS A 326 23.90 3.90 7.82
C LYS A 326 25.09 3.02 7.47
N LYS A 327 24.92 1.70 7.38
CA LYS A 327 25.99 0.80 6.91
C LYS A 327 26.32 1.08 5.43
N ARG A 328 25.31 1.45 4.65
CA ARG A 328 25.41 1.73 3.20
C ARG A 328 25.61 3.21 2.89
N LEU A 329 24.83 4.11 3.49
CA LEU A 329 24.89 5.55 3.23
C LEU A 329 25.11 6.36 4.52
N ILE A 330 26.13 7.21 4.56
CA ILE A 330 26.45 8.04 5.72
C ILE A 330 26.12 9.52 5.46
N GLY A 331 25.73 10.24 6.52
CA GLY A 331 25.55 11.71 6.48
C GLY A 331 24.25 12.20 5.84
N GLU A 332 23.31 11.29 5.62
CA GLU A 332 21.99 11.52 5.00
C GLU A 332 20.88 10.95 5.87
N ASP A 333 20.99 11.17 7.19
CA ASP A 333 20.16 10.49 8.19
C ASP A 333 18.67 10.82 8.02
N ASP A 334 18.34 12.08 7.80
CA ASP A 334 16.95 12.54 7.62
C ASP A 334 16.38 12.02 6.30
N LEU A 335 17.17 12.00 5.22
CA LEU A 335 16.74 11.43 3.94
C LEU A 335 16.47 9.91 4.05
N LEU A 336 17.30 9.17 4.81
CA LEU A 336 17.04 7.75 5.06
C LEU A 336 15.73 7.54 5.84
N LYS A 337 15.46 8.35 6.87
CA LYS A 337 14.18 8.32 7.59
C LYS A 337 13.01 8.70 6.68
N GLN A 338 13.18 9.73 5.85
CA GLN A 338 12.17 10.19 4.90
C GLN A 338 11.81 9.07 3.90
N ASN A 339 12.81 8.40 3.32
CA ASN A 339 12.60 7.27 2.42
C ASN A 339 11.84 6.11 3.10
N ILE A 340 12.16 5.80 4.36
CA ILE A 340 11.42 4.77 5.14
C ILE A 340 9.94 5.17 5.24
N ILE A 341 9.66 6.40 5.65
CA ILE A 341 8.28 6.91 5.80
C ILE A 341 7.55 6.87 4.45
N PHE A 342 8.21 7.27 3.36
CA PHE A 342 7.55 7.41 2.06
C PHE A 342 7.33 6.07 1.38
N LEU A 343 8.19 5.07 1.61
CA LEU A 343 7.93 3.69 1.21
C LEU A 343 6.72 3.10 1.97
N VAL A 344 6.59 3.36 3.27
CA VAL A 344 5.39 2.97 4.04
C VAL A 344 4.15 3.70 3.51
N SER A 345 4.26 4.97 3.12
CA SER A 345 3.13 5.76 2.65
C SER A 345 2.39 5.13 1.46
N GLY A 346 3.11 4.41 0.59
CA GLY A 346 2.53 3.71 -0.56
C GLY A 346 1.61 2.56 -0.19
N GLN A 347 1.63 2.11 1.06
CA GLN A 347 0.78 1.05 1.62
C GLN A 347 -0.35 1.62 2.49
N THR A 348 -0.52 2.93 2.52
CA THR A 348 -1.52 3.62 3.33
C THR A 348 -2.50 4.39 2.44
N ARG A 349 -3.56 4.90 3.05
CA ARG A 349 -4.45 5.90 2.43
C ARG A 349 -3.84 7.31 2.32
N TYR A 350 -2.60 7.50 2.76
CA TYR A 350 -1.91 8.80 2.82
C TYR A 350 -0.65 8.82 1.92
N PRO A 351 -0.76 8.54 0.61
CA PRO A 351 0.42 8.40 -0.26
C PRO A 351 1.21 9.70 -0.40
N ILE A 352 2.55 9.61 -0.24
CA ILE A 352 3.47 10.73 -0.42
C ILE A 352 4.52 10.38 -1.47
N SER A 353 4.68 11.23 -2.48
CA SER A 353 5.72 11.07 -3.51
C SER A 353 6.91 12.01 -3.28
N GLU A 354 8.09 11.59 -3.76
CA GLU A 354 9.35 12.34 -3.62
C GLU A 354 10.20 12.33 -4.88
N ILE A 355 10.96 13.42 -5.06
CA ILE A 355 12.06 13.52 -6.00
C ILE A 355 13.36 13.90 -5.26
N ILE A 356 14.34 13.01 -5.35
CA ILE A 356 15.68 13.17 -4.78
C ILE A 356 16.62 13.74 -5.85
N THR A 357 17.16 14.94 -5.65
CA THR A 357 18.06 15.61 -6.61
C THR A 357 19.51 15.62 -6.15
N GLY A 358 20.46 15.76 -7.08
CA GLY A 358 21.89 15.82 -6.72
C GLY A 358 22.84 15.43 -7.86
N TYR A 359 24.15 15.60 -7.66
CA TYR A 359 25.16 15.21 -8.65
C TYR A 359 25.15 13.69 -8.93
N SER A 360 25.64 13.30 -10.10
CA SER A 360 25.96 11.89 -10.33
C SER A 360 26.99 11.42 -9.29
N GLY A 361 26.81 10.22 -8.73
CA GLY A 361 27.67 9.69 -7.67
C GLY A 361 27.41 10.22 -6.25
N SER A 362 26.46 11.14 -6.06
CA SER A 362 26.12 11.69 -4.72
C SER A 362 25.41 10.69 -3.77
N GLY A 363 24.99 9.53 -4.27
CA GLY A 363 24.33 8.49 -3.46
C GLY A 363 22.80 8.46 -3.55
N LYS A 364 22.18 9.16 -4.51
CA LYS A 364 20.71 9.20 -4.68
C LYS A 364 20.05 7.82 -4.77
N ASN A 365 20.57 6.96 -5.64
CA ASN A 365 20.03 5.60 -5.76
C ASN A 365 20.37 4.76 -4.52
N GLU A 366 21.48 5.07 -3.86
CA GLU A 366 21.91 4.38 -2.64
C GLU A 366 21.04 4.73 -1.44
N SER A 367 20.48 5.94 -1.35
CA SER A 367 19.58 6.31 -0.25
C SER A 367 18.31 5.47 -0.23
N ILE A 368 17.82 5.06 -1.41
CA ILE A 368 16.68 4.15 -1.55
C ILE A 368 17.15 2.71 -1.26
N ARG A 369 18.21 2.23 -1.92
CA ARG A 369 18.76 0.87 -1.75
C ARG A 369 19.27 0.56 -0.34
N ALA A 370 19.58 1.58 0.45
CA ALA A 370 19.98 1.44 1.84
C ALA A 370 18.83 1.01 2.76
N VAL A 371 17.58 1.33 2.39
CA VAL A 371 16.39 1.08 3.23
C VAL A 371 15.38 0.13 2.60
N SER A 372 15.34 -0.01 1.28
CA SER A 372 14.44 -0.97 0.59
C SER A 372 14.48 -2.41 1.16
N PRO A 373 15.64 -2.98 1.57
CA PRO A 373 15.69 -4.33 2.13
C PRO A 373 14.93 -4.52 3.46
N LEU A 374 14.54 -3.44 4.12
CA LEU A 374 13.73 -3.45 5.34
C LEU A 374 12.26 -3.80 5.06
N PHE A 375 11.80 -3.68 3.81
CA PHE A 375 10.39 -3.77 3.46
C PHE A 375 10.06 -5.04 2.66
N PRO A 376 8.82 -5.53 2.73
CA PRO A 376 8.34 -6.58 1.83
C PRO A 376 8.53 -6.21 0.35
N GLU A 377 8.94 -7.18 -0.46
CA GLU A 377 9.30 -6.93 -1.86
C GLU A 377 8.09 -6.54 -2.74
N ASN A 378 6.87 -6.90 -2.32
CA ASN A 378 5.63 -6.53 -3.00
C ASN A 378 5.20 -5.07 -2.76
N TRP A 379 5.86 -4.34 -1.85
CA TRP A 379 5.51 -2.96 -1.55
C TRP A 379 5.93 -1.98 -2.64
N PHE A 380 6.91 -2.34 -3.47
CA PHE A 380 7.44 -1.44 -4.47
C PHE A 380 7.77 -2.12 -5.80
N PHE A 381 7.66 -1.33 -6.87
CA PHE A 381 7.99 -1.74 -8.23
C PHE A 381 9.12 -0.85 -8.76
N GLU A 382 10.27 -1.43 -9.11
CA GLU A 382 11.45 -0.68 -9.54
C GLU A 382 11.54 -0.55 -11.06
N PHE A 383 11.68 0.69 -11.55
CA PHE A 383 12.06 1.00 -12.92
C PHE A 383 13.52 1.40 -12.99
N THR A 384 14.30 0.62 -13.75
CA THR A 384 15.69 0.91 -14.08
C THR A 384 15.88 1.49 -15.48
N THR A 385 14.83 1.44 -16.33
CA THR A 385 14.86 1.89 -17.72
C THR A 385 14.08 3.18 -17.93
N SER A 386 14.64 4.06 -18.76
CA SER A 386 14.24 5.45 -18.95
C SER A 386 13.14 5.68 -20.00
N THR A 387 12.24 4.72 -20.27
CA THR A 387 11.14 4.94 -21.23
C THR A 387 9.85 5.39 -20.53
N PRO A 388 9.22 6.51 -20.94
CA PRO A 388 7.93 6.96 -20.39
C PRO A 388 6.81 5.91 -20.48
N GLU A 389 6.90 5.00 -21.45
CA GLU A 389 5.97 3.91 -21.68
C GLU A 389 6.06 2.83 -20.60
N ALA A 390 7.17 2.73 -19.86
CA ALA A 390 7.39 1.72 -18.83
C ALA A 390 6.28 1.75 -17.76
N ILE A 391 5.76 2.94 -17.44
CA ILE A 391 4.65 3.13 -16.48
C ILE A 391 3.36 2.40 -16.92
N LYS A 392 3.16 2.19 -18.22
CA LYS A 392 1.99 1.48 -18.77
C LYS A 392 2.04 -0.03 -18.53
N TYR A 393 3.22 -0.57 -18.24
CA TYR A 393 3.44 -2.00 -18.00
C TYR A 393 3.45 -2.35 -16.51
N ILE A 394 3.03 -1.44 -15.65
CA ILE A 394 2.80 -1.75 -14.23
C ILE A 394 1.63 -2.73 -14.16
N PRO A 395 1.77 -3.86 -13.45
CA PRO A 395 0.68 -4.82 -13.26
C PRO A 395 -0.56 -4.15 -12.67
N GLU A 396 -1.75 -4.56 -13.11
CA GLU A 396 -3.01 -3.93 -12.66
C GLU A 396 -3.29 -4.18 -11.18
N ASP A 397 -2.85 -5.32 -10.68
CA ASP A 397 -2.95 -5.75 -9.29
C ASP A 397 -1.88 -5.10 -8.38
N PHE A 398 -0.86 -4.44 -8.95
CA PHE A 398 0.16 -3.78 -8.15
C PHE A 398 -0.42 -2.58 -7.40
N SER A 399 -0.30 -2.61 -6.07
CA SER A 399 -0.59 -1.48 -5.20
C SER A 399 0.59 -1.20 -4.28
N GLY A 400 1.21 -0.04 -4.44
CA GLY A 400 2.39 0.34 -3.69
C GLY A 400 3.16 1.50 -4.28
N THR A 401 4.45 1.54 -3.97
CA THR A 401 5.37 2.60 -4.38
C THR A 401 6.11 2.26 -5.66
N ILE A 402 6.07 3.15 -6.64
CA ILE A 402 6.95 3.03 -7.81
C ILE A 402 8.30 3.67 -7.49
N ILE A 403 9.39 2.96 -7.70
CA ILE A 403 10.75 3.50 -7.59
C ILE A 403 11.29 3.76 -8.98
N ILE A 404 11.66 5.01 -9.26
CA ILE A 404 12.12 5.46 -10.58
C ILE A 404 13.53 6.01 -10.47
N TYR A 405 14.51 5.26 -10.96
CA TYR A 405 15.87 5.77 -11.08
C TYR A 405 16.00 6.64 -12.33
N GLU A 406 16.52 7.86 -12.17
CA GLU A 406 16.74 8.84 -13.25
C GLU A 406 15.46 9.33 -13.96
N LEU A 407 14.69 10.17 -13.26
CA LEU A 407 13.44 10.77 -13.74
C LEU A 407 13.54 11.43 -15.12
N ALA A 408 14.72 11.97 -15.47
CA ALA A 408 14.97 12.62 -16.75
C ALA A 408 14.57 11.76 -17.96
N GLY A 409 14.69 10.43 -17.86
CA GLY A 409 14.25 9.51 -18.91
C GLY A 409 12.74 9.52 -19.18
N ILE A 410 11.94 9.78 -18.15
CA ILE A 410 10.47 9.70 -18.19
C ILE A 410 9.81 11.05 -18.52
N ARG A 411 10.60 12.11 -18.74
CA ARG A 411 10.13 13.47 -19.07
C ARG A 411 9.58 13.60 -20.50
N SER A 412 8.59 12.80 -20.86
CA SER A 412 7.66 13.09 -21.96
C SER A 412 6.37 13.69 -21.41
N GLU A 413 5.55 14.30 -22.27
CA GLU A 413 4.22 14.79 -21.90
C GLU A 413 3.36 13.66 -21.30
N THR A 414 3.41 12.46 -21.90
CA THR A 414 2.67 11.27 -21.45
C THR A 414 3.19 10.72 -20.11
N GLY A 415 4.51 10.62 -19.92
CA GLY A 415 5.10 10.14 -18.67
C GLY A 415 4.80 11.09 -17.51
N THR A 416 4.87 12.40 -17.76
CA THR A 416 4.57 13.40 -16.74
C THR A 416 3.10 13.38 -16.31
N LEU A 417 2.16 13.14 -17.24
CA LEU A 417 0.74 12.96 -16.92
C LEU A 417 0.49 11.74 -16.02
N GLY A 418 1.19 10.64 -16.27
CA GLY A 418 1.13 9.46 -15.39
C GLY A 418 1.60 9.79 -13.97
N LEU A 419 2.76 10.43 -13.84
CA LEU A 419 3.31 10.83 -12.54
C LEU A 419 2.44 11.85 -11.81
N ARG A 420 1.72 12.75 -12.51
CA ARG A 420 0.74 13.64 -11.88
C ARG A 420 -0.36 12.86 -11.18
N SER A 421 -0.90 11.84 -11.85
CA SER A 421 -2.01 11.05 -11.32
C SER A 421 -1.57 10.26 -10.10
N ILE A 422 -0.43 9.55 -10.20
CA ILE A 422 0.16 8.81 -9.08
C ILE A 422 0.52 9.75 -7.92
N GLY A 423 1.08 10.93 -8.20
CA GLY A 423 1.41 11.94 -7.19
C GLY A 423 0.19 12.53 -6.47
N GLU A 424 -1.02 12.34 -6.99
CA GLU A 424 -2.30 12.65 -6.33
C GLU A 424 -2.90 11.45 -5.59
N GLY A 425 -2.20 10.31 -5.54
CA GLY A 425 -2.73 9.06 -4.98
C GLY A 425 -3.77 8.38 -5.87
N LYS A 426 -3.85 8.76 -7.15
CA LYS A 426 -4.80 8.19 -8.13
C LYS A 426 -4.10 7.20 -9.05
N GLY A 427 -4.79 6.12 -9.36
CA GLY A 427 -4.35 5.18 -10.40
C GLY A 427 -4.32 5.84 -11.78
N ILE A 428 -3.54 5.29 -12.70
CA ILE A 428 -3.54 5.71 -14.10
C ILE A 428 -4.36 4.69 -14.89
N LYS A 429 -5.37 5.17 -15.61
CA LYS A 429 -6.11 4.39 -16.60
C LYS A 429 -5.56 4.71 -17.98
N THR A 430 -4.96 3.72 -18.64
CA THR A 430 -4.39 3.83 -19.98
C THR A 430 -5.27 3.09 -20.96
N ILE A 431 -5.79 3.81 -21.95
CA ILE A 431 -6.52 3.21 -23.07
C ILE A 431 -5.56 3.07 -24.24
N TYR A 432 -5.47 1.88 -24.85
CA TYR A 432 -4.63 1.63 -26.00
C TYR A 432 -5.37 0.82 -27.07
N PRO A 433 -5.09 1.07 -28.36
CA PRO A 433 -5.69 0.31 -29.43
C PRO A 433 -5.10 -1.10 -29.49
N MET A 434 -5.96 -2.11 -29.42
CA MET A 434 -5.63 -3.51 -29.67
C MET A 434 -6.18 -3.92 -31.03
N ARG A 435 -5.49 -4.83 -31.71
CA ARG A 435 -6.03 -5.44 -32.93
C ARG A 435 -6.68 -6.76 -32.52
N ASP A 436 -7.97 -6.88 -32.78
CA ASP A 436 -8.67 -8.15 -32.64
C ASP A 436 -8.17 -9.09 -33.75
N GLU A 437 -7.44 -10.15 -33.37
CA GLU A 437 -6.85 -11.09 -34.32
C GLU A 437 -7.89 -11.92 -35.06
N ALA A 438 -9.10 -12.09 -34.52
CA ALA A 438 -10.17 -12.84 -35.14
C ALA A 438 -10.95 -12.00 -36.18
N THR A 439 -11.17 -10.71 -35.90
CA THR A 439 -11.95 -9.83 -36.79
C THR A 439 -11.11 -8.88 -37.63
N GLY A 440 -9.82 -8.73 -37.31
CA GLY A 440 -8.90 -7.79 -37.93
C GLY A 440 -9.19 -6.31 -37.61
N LYS A 441 -10.24 -6.02 -36.83
CA LYS A 441 -10.65 -4.67 -36.46
C LYS A 441 -9.83 -4.16 -35.27
N MET A 442 -9.69 -2.84 -35.19
CA MET A 442 -9.11 -2.18 -34.03
C MET A 442 -10.16 -2.10 -32.92
N THR A 443 -9.84 -2.63 -31.76
CA THR A 443 -10.61 -2.53 -30.51
C THR A 443 -9.81 -1.70 -29.50
N LEU A 444 -10.44 -1.26 -28.42
CA LEU A 444 -9.76 -0.53 -27.35
C LEU A 444 -9.52 -1.48 -26.19
N GLY A 445 -8.26 -1.64 -25.81
CA GLY A 445 -7.85 -2.19 -24.53
C GLY A 445 -7.73 -1.10 -23.48
N GLU A 446 -7.97 -1.48 -22.24
CA GLU A 446 -7.81 -0.60 -21.09
C GLU A 446 -6.94 -1.33 -20.07
N THR A 447 -5.94 -0.64 -19.53
CA THR A 447 -5.21 -1.08 -18.34
C THR A 447 -5.25 -0.01 -17.26
N GLN A 448 -5.40 -0.42 -16.00
CA GLN A 448 -5.37 0.48 -14.85
C GLN A 448 -4.24 0.10 -13.90
N THR A 449 -3.37 1.04 -13.56
CA THR A 449 -2.39 0.85 -12.48
C THR A 449 -2.94 1.38 -11.16
N ASN A 450 -2.76 0.60 -10.08
CA ASN A 450 -3.16 0.94 -8.73
C ASN A 450 -2.00 1.41 -7.84
N ALA A 451 -0.90 1.85 -8.46
CA ALA A 451 0.21 2.49 -7.77
C ALA A 451 -0.26 3.71 -6.96
N LYS A 452 0.23 3.84 -5.73
CA LYS A 452 -0.24 4.84 -4.77
C LYS A 452 0.66 6.05 -4.72
N ASN A 453 1.97 5.87 -4.84
CA ASN A 453 2.97 6.94 -4.86
C ASN A 453 4.19 6.55 -5.70
N PHE A 454 5.13 7.49 -5.83
CA PHE A 454 6.43 7.21 -6.43
C PHE A 454 7.57 7.91 -5.68
N ILE A 455 8.75 7.29 -5.69
CA ILE A 455 10.01 7.87 -5.24
C ILE A 455 10.96 7.86 -6.44
N SER A 456 11.52 9.01 -6.77
CA SER A 456 12.39 9.13 -7.93
C SER A 456 13.70 9.84 -7.64
N THR A 457 14.74 9.52 -8.42
CA THR A 457 16.03 10.21 -8.39
C THR A 457 16.23 11.03 -9.66
N ASP A 458 16.77 12.24 -9.55
CA ASP A 458 17.04 13.12 -10.69
C ASP A 458 18.43 13.77 -10.58
N SER A 459 19.10 13.96 -11.71
CA SER A 459 20.34 14.75 -11.84
C SER A 459 20.08 16.20 -12.23
N GLY A 460 18.85 16.52 -12.64
CA GLY A 460 18.37 17.87 -12.89
C GLY A 460 18.24 18.71 -11.61
N ILE A 461 18.31 20.03 -11.79
CA ILE A 461 18.11 21.03 -10.71
C ILE A 461 16.63 21.45 -10.59
N ASP A 462 15.82 21.24 -11.64
CA ASP A 462 14.44 21.75 -11.69
C ASP A 462 13.46 20.60 -11.86
N ILE A 463 12.39 20.61 -11.08
CA ILE A 463 11.26 19.68 -11.18
C ILE A 463 10.25 20.26 -12.18
N ALA A 464 9.50 19.41 -12.87
CA ALA A 464 8.42 19.86 -13.73
C ALA A 464 7.38 20.68 -12.92
N ALA A 465 6.90 21.79 -13.49
CA ALA A 465 6.15 22.82 -12.75
C ALA A 465 4.85 22.28 -12.08
N ASP A 466 4.26 21.29 -12.73
CA ASP A 466 3.11 20.50 -12.32
C ASP A 466 3.40 19.57 -11.12
N LEU A 467 4.60 19.05 -10.98
CA LEU A 467 4.95 18.12 -9.91
C LEU A 467 5.24 18.83 -8.57
N TYR A 468 5.53 20.13 -8.55
CA TYR A 468 5.82 20.88 -7.30
C TYR A 468 4.73 20.81 -6.23
N ARG A 469 3.47 20.65 -6.64
CA ARG A 469 2.33 20.49 -5.71
C ARG A 469 2.11 19.03 -5.30
N ARG A 470 2.81 18.11 -5.95
CA ARG A 470 2.58 16.66 -5.93
C ARG A 470 3.72 15.84 -5.36
N VAL A 471 4.85 16.46 -5.03
CA VAL A 471 6.03 15.78 -4.45
C VAL A 471 6.69 16.64 -3.39
N PHE A 472 7.43 15.99 -2.50
CA PHE A 472 8.54 16.64 -1.79
C PHE A 472 9.80 16.56 -2.63
N LYS A 473 10.60 17.62 -2.62
CA LYS A 473 11.93 17.68 -3.21
C LYS A 473 12.97 17.58 -2.10
N ASN A 474 13.97 16.73 -2.28
CA ASN A 474 15.12 16.67 -1.36
C ASN A 474 16.44 16.54 -2.12
N SER A 475 17.34 17.50 -1.97
CA SER A 475 18.67 17.44 -2.57
C SER A 475 19.63 16.53 -1.77
N MET A 476 20.68 15.99 -2.39
CA MET A 476 21.76 15.29 -1.67
C MET A 476 22.76 16.28 -1.04
N ASN A 477 23.38 15.90 0.07
CA ASN A 477 24.49 16.62 0.70
C ASN A 477 25.79 16.40 -0.09
N ASP A 478 26.14 17.37 -0.92
CA ASP A 478 27.38 17.39 -1.71
C ASP A 478 28.53 18.15 -1.03
N SER A 479 28.47 18.34 0.30
CA SER A 479 29.54 19.06 1.02
C SER A 479 30.90 18.35 0.92
N LEU A 480 31.97 19.16 0.83
CA LEU A 480 33.35 18.65 0.83
C LEU A 480 33.65 17.83 2.10
N ALA A 481 33.12 18.26 3.24
CA ALA A 481 33.28 17.57 4.52
C ALA A 481 32.67 16.16 4.48
N LEU A 482 31.43 16.01 3.99
CA LEU A 482 30.82 14.69 3.83
C LEU A 482 31.56 13.84 2.78
N THR A 483 31.93 14.44 1.64
CA THR A 483 32.67 13.77 0.57
C THR A 483 33.97 13.14 1.10
N LYS A 484 34.76 13.89 1.89
CA LYS A 484 35.97 13.38 2.55
C LYS A 484 35.67 12.21 3.49
N ARG A 485 34.60 12.28 4.28
CA ARG A 485 34.17 11.18 5.18
C ARG A 485 33.78 9.92 4.40
N VAL A 486 33.07 10.07 3.27
CA VAL A 486 32.68 8.95 2.41
C VAL A 486 33.91 8.27 1.79
N ILE A 487 34.87 9.05 1.27
CA ILE A 487 36.14 8.51 0.75
C ILE A 487 36.89 7.76 1.84
N ALA A 488 37.02 8.35 3.04
CA ALA A 488 37.70 7.71 4.17
C ALA A 488 37.02 6.39 4.60
N LYS A 489 35.67 6.33 4.58
CA LYS A 489 34.92 5.08 4.81
C LYS A 489 35.25 4.03 3.76
N LYS A 490 35.21 4.39 2.46
CA LYS A 490 35.52 3.46 1.36
C LYS A 490 36.94 2.91 1.47
N MET A 491 37.94 3.77 1.72
CA MET A 491 39.34 3.33 1.91
C MET A 491 39.48 2.35 3.09
N ARG A 492 38.85 2.67 4.23
CA ARG A 492 38.82 1.80 5.41
C ARG A 492 38.14 0.47 5.11
N ASP A 493 37.03 0.49 4.39
CA ASP A 493 36.24 -0.70 4.09
C ASP A 493 36.92 -1.60 3.07
N SER A 494 37.65 -1.04 2.10
CA SER A 494 38.44 -1.81 1.12
C SER A 494 39.71 -2.43 1.70
N SER A 495 40.19 -1.95 2.86
CA SER A 495 41.43 -2.44 3.47
C SER A 495 41.30 -3.87 4.02
N ILE A 496 40.07 -4.34 4.27
CA ILE A 496 39.79 -5.68 4.82
C ILE A 496 38.69 -6.33 3.98
N PRO A 497 38.91 -7.54 3.42
CA PRO A 497 37.88 -8.25 2.68
C PRO A 497 36.60 -8.47 3.51
N GLU A 498 35.43 -8.37 2.87
CA GLU A 498 34.13 -8.53 3.54
C GLU A 498 34.00 -9.87 4.28
N SER A 499 34.58 -10.94 3.74
CA SER A 499 34.56 -12.27 4.37
C SER A 499 35.42 -12.38 5.64
N LEU A 500 36.41 -11.50 5.79
CA LEU A 500 37.35 -11.48 6.90
C LEU A 500 36.92 -10.46 7.98
N ARG A 501 36.21 -9.41 7.58
CA ARG A 501 35.82 -8.31 8.47
C ARG A 501 35.01 -8.75 9.70
N PRO A 502 33.98 -9.61 9.61
CA PRO A 502 33.25 -10.10 10.80
C PRO A 502 34.10 -10.95 11.75
N LYS A 503 35.18 -11.57 11.24
CA LYS A 503 36.10 -12.40 12.03
C LYS A 503 37.09 -11.55 12.82
N LEU A 504 37.57 -10.46 12.22
CA LEU A 504 38.54 -9.54 12.86
C LEU A 504 37.86 -8.50 13.76
N PHE A 505 36.66 -8.07 13.36
CA PHE A 505 35.88 -7.07 14.07
C PHE A 505 34.48 -7.64 14.26
N PRO A 506 34.24 -8.39 15.36
CA PRO A 506 32.90 -8.84 15.70
C PRO A 506 32.03 -7.58 15.86
N GLU A 507 31.17 -7.31 14.88
CA GLU A 507 30.29 -6.13 14.96
C GLU A 507 29.45 -6.24 16.23
N LYS A 508 29.19 -5.11 16.90
CA LYS A 508 28.13 -5.05 17.91
C LYS A 508 26.87 -5.58 17.23
N LYS A 509 26.39 -6.74 17.68
CA LYS A 509 25.26 -7.42 17.07
C LYS A 509 24.07 -6.48 17.12
N MET A 510 23.61 -6.03 15.96
CA MET A 510 22.38 -5.25 15.87
C MET A 510 21.25 -6.10 16.44
N PRO A 511 20.37 -5.53 17.30
CA PRO A 511 19.30 -6.30 17.93
C PRO A 511 18.33 -6.90 16.91
N TYR A 512 18.16 -6.21 15.77
CA TYR A 512 17.25 -6.58 14.69
C TYR A 512 17.98 -6.58 13.34
N SER A 513 17.55 -7.50 12.48
CA SER A 513 18.01 -7.71 11.10
C SER A 513 17.00 -7.15 10.09
N GLU A 514 17.39 -7.04 8.83
CA GLU A 514 16.49 -6.63 7.74
C GLU A 514 15.23 -7.52 7.65
N ASN A 515 15.37 -8.84 7.90
CA ASN A 515 14.24 -9.76 7.88
C ASN A 515 13.27 -9.51 9.05
N ASP A 516 13.78 -9.12 10.22
CA ASP A 516 12.92 -8.75 11.36
C ASP A 516 12.08 -7.51 11.03
N PHE A 517 12.65 -6.54 10.31
CA PHE A 517 11.92 -5.38 9.81
C PHE A 517 10.87 -5.75 8.77
N ARG A 518 11.20 -6.62 7.80
CA ARG A 518 10.24 -7.10 6.79
C ARG A 518 9.02 -7.74 7.45
N ASN A 519 9.26 -8.61 8.43
CA ASN A 519 8.19 -9.24 9.20
C ASN A 519 7.41 -8.22 10.03
N ALA A 520 8.08 -7.26 10.67
CA ALA A 520 7.42 -6.21 11.45
C ALA A 520 6.51 -5.32 10.60
N PHE A 521 7.00 -4.83 9.46
CA PHE A 521 6.21 -3.99 8.56
C PHE A 521 5.03 -4.75 7.93
N ALA A 522 5.18 -6.05 7.66
CA ALA A 522 4.09 -6.90 7.19
C ALA A 522 2.99 -7.17 8.23
N LEU A 523 3.28 -6.99 9.53
CA LEU A 523 2.32 -7.13 10.63
C LEU A 523 1.60 -5.82 10.99
N LEU A 524 1.94 -4.70 10.36
CA LEU A 524 1.26 -3.43 10.58
C LEU A 524 -0.11 -3.44 9.91
N ASP A 525 -1.11 -2.92 10.61
CA ASP A 525 -2.37 -2.54 10.00
C ASP A 525 -2.26 -1.11 9.47
N LEU A 526 -2.00 -0.97 8.17
CA LEU A 526 -1.79 0.32 7.50
C LEU A 526 -3.08 0.92 6.93
N ASN A 527 -4.22 0.26 7.13
CA ASN A 527 -5.54 0.74 6.71
C ASN A 527 -6.22 1.61 7.78
N LEU A 528 -5.68 1.63 9.01
CA LEU A 528 -6.19 2.44 10.12
C LEU A 528 -6.24 3.94 9.78
N GLU A 529 -7.24 4.61 10.32
CA GLU A 529 -7.33 6.07 10.28
C GLU A 529 -6.60 6.69 11.47
N VAL A 530 -6.10 7.92 11.27
CA VAL A 530 -5.30 8.60 12.29
C VAL A 530 -5.93 9.92 12.69
N VAL A 531 -6.16 10.07 14.00
CA VAL A 531 -6.50 11.33 14.65
C VAL A 531 -5.23 12.14 14.84
N VAL A 532 -5.21 13.36 14.30
CA VAL A 532 -4.09 14.30 14.40
C VAL A 532 -4.59 15.62 14.94
N PHE A 533 -3.77 16.22 15.80
CA PHE A 533 -3.89 17.58 16.32
C PHE A 533 -2.91 18.47 15.53
N PRO A 534 -3.36 19.20 14.49
CA PRO A 534 -2.47 19.93 13.62
C PRO A 534 -1.79 21.10 14.37
N PRO A 535 -0.45 21.26 14.29
CA PRO A 535 0.21 22.43 14.86
C PRO A 535 -0.27 23.71 14.16
N SER A 536 -0.86 24.64 14.92
CA SER A 536 -1.43 25.88 14.37
C SER A 536 -0.38 26.77 13.70
N ASN A 537 0.85 26.71 14.18
CA ASN A 537 2.00 27.43 13.65
C ASN A 537 2.50 26.87 12.30
N LEU A 538 1.99 25.75 11.78
CA LEU A 538 2.24 25.36 10.38
C LEU A 538 1.83 26.45 9.38
N LEU A 539 0.93 27.36 9.77
CA LEU A 539 0.54 28.52 8.98
C LEU A 539 1.73 29.45 8.68
N SER A 540 2.74 29.56 9.56
CA SER A 540 3.90 30.43 9.34
C SER A 540 4.79 29.94 8.19
N LEU A 541 4.61 28.71 7.68
CA LEU A 541 5.27 28.26 6.45
C LEU A 541 4.91 29.13 5.23
N ILE A 542 3.82 29.90 5.30
CA ILE A 542 3.48 30.89 4.27
C ILE A 542 4.56 31.96 4.10
N ASP A 543 5.32 32.26 5.15
CA ASP A 543 6.39 33.25 5.14
C ASP A 543 7.62 32.80 4.34
N LEU A 544 7.72 31.50 4.01
CA LEU A 544 8.74 30.97 3.11
C LEU A 544 8.43 31.23 1.63
N ALA A 545 7.19 31.56 1.29
CA ALA A 545 6.75 31.71 -0.09
C ALA A 545 6.94 33.14 -0.60
N GLN A 546 7.70 33.29 -1.69
CA GLN A 546 7.96 34.58 -2.34
C GLN A 546 6.91 34.99 -3.38
N LYS A 547 6.24 34.00 -3.97
CA LYS A 547 5.25 34.19 -5.03
C LYS A 547 3.91 33.59 -4.66
N LYS A 548 2.84 34.17 -5.23
CA LYS A 548 1.47 33.67 -5.09
C LYS A 548 1.34 32.18 -5.47
N GLU A 549 2.05 31.72 -6.48
CA GLU A 549 2.07 30.30 -6.84
C GLU A 549 2.63 29.39 -5.74
N GLN A 550 3.64 29.84 -5.00
CA GLN A 550 4.23 29.11 -3.88
C GLN A 550 3.26 29.11 -2.69
N GLN A 551 2.62 30.24 -2.40
CA GLN A 551 1.58 30.36 -1.38
C GLN A 551 0.40 29.41 -1.65
N VAL A 552 -0.06 29.31 -2.91
CA VAL A 552 -1.13 28.38 -3.28
C VAL A 552 -0.66 26.93 -3.21
N ALA A 553 0.59 26.64 -3.58
CA ALA A 553 1.16 25.29 -3.48
C ALA A 553 1.25 24.79 -2.03
N LEU A 554 1.47 25.69 -1.07
CA LEU A 554 1.54 25.37 0.36
C LEU A 554 0.27 24.71 0.90
N ARG A 555 -0.92 25.00 0.32
CA ARG A 555 -2.19 24.37 0.73
C ARG A 555 -2.09 22.84 0.66
N THR A 556 -1.58 22.32 -0.46
CA THR A 556 -1.37 20.89 -0.67
C THR A 556 -0.16 20.37 0.12
N GLN A 557 0.85 21.19 0.35
CA GLN A 557 2.04 20.77 1.10
C GLN A 557 1.75 20.62 2.60
N ILE A 558 0.92 21.48 3.19
CA ILE A 558 0.47 21.32 4.59
C ILE A 558 -0.26 19.99 4.76
N GLU A 559 -1.18 19.64 3.85
CA GLU A 559 -1.87 18.34 3.88
C GLU A 559 -0.87 17.17 3.85
N ARG A 560 0.20 17.27 3.04
CA ARG A 560 1.26 16.26 2.97
C ARG A 560 2.08 16.16 4.24
N ILE A 561 2.40 17.29 4.89
CA ILE A 561 3.07 17.31 6.19
C ILE A 561 2.21 16.60 7.24
N LEU A 562 0.91 16.90 7.27
CA LEU A 562 -0.05 16.22 8.16
C LEU A 562 -0.13 14.72 7.85
N ASN A 563 -0.11 14.33 6.58
CA ASN A 563 -0.09 12.93 6.18
C ASN A 563 1.19 12.21 6.63
N VAL A 564 2.36 12.87 6.63
CA VAL A 564 3.59 12.30 7.19
C VAL A 564 3.47 12.05 8.69
N ILE A 565 2.85 12.97 9.45
CA ILE A 565 2.54 12.76 10.87
C ILE A 565 1.65 11.52 11.05
N LYS A 566 0.63 11.35 10.20
CA LYS A 566 -0.25 10.18 10.23
C LYS A 566 0.51 8.89 9.96
N ILE A 567 1.38 8.87 8.94
CA ILE A 567 2.19 7.70 8.59
C ILE A 567 3.11 7.32 9.76
N LEU A 568 3.73 8.30 10.43
CA LEU A 568 4.54 8.05 11.61
C LEU A 568 3.73 7.43 12.76
N ALA A 569 2.52 7.90 13.00
CA ALA A 569 1.61 7.28 13.97
C ALA A 569 1.25 5.83 13.59
N LEU A 570 1.05 5.53 12.30
CA LEU A 570 0.79 4.17 11.79
C LEU A 570 2.00 3.24 11.94
N ILE A 571 3.21 3.73 11.65
CA ILE A 571 4.47 2.99 11.87
C ILE A 571 4.60 2.62 13.35
N HIS A 572 4.23 3.55 14.25
CA HIS A 572 4.30 3.35 15.70
C HIS A 572 2.97 2.92 16.30
N GLN A 573 2.03 2.34 15.54
CA GLN A 573 0.66 2.05 16.02
C GLN A 573 0.59 1.15 17.27
N LYS A 574 1.63 0.35 17.57
CA LYS A 574 1.72 -0.47 18.79
C LYS A 574 2.18 0.35 20.02
N GLN A 575 2.52 1.62 19.82
CA GLN A 575 3.04 2.57 20.80
C GLN A 575 2.16 3.84 20.90
N ARG A 576 1.00 3.86 20.24
CA ARG A 576 0.06 4.98 20.19
C ARG A 576 -1.29 4.59 20.78
N ILE A 577 -2.07 5.59 21.19
CA ILE A 577 -3.44 5.36 21.67
C ILE A 577 -4.25 4.79 20.51
N LYS A 578 -4.97 3.70 20.78
CA LYS A 578 -5.94 3.13 19.83
C LYS A 578 -7.35 3.40 20.30
N LEU A 579 -8.20 3.74 19.35
CA LEU A 579 -9.62 3.96 19.58
C LEU A 579 -10.38 2.99 18.70
N THR A 580 -11.38 2.32 19.26
CA THR A 580 -12.35 1.54 18.49
C THR A 580 -13.71 2.17 18.71
N VAL A 581 -14.33 2.62 17.63
CA VAL A 581 -15.67 3.21 17.62
C VAL A 581 -16.52 2.37 16.68
N GLU A 582 -17.50 1.65 17.24
CA GLU A 582 -18.28 0.66 16.50
C GLU A 582 -17.36 -0.41 15.86
N GLU A 583 -17.32 -0.48 14.54
CA GLU A 583 -16.48 -1.42 13.78
C GLU A 583 -15.15 -0.79 13.33
N ASN A 584 -14.96 0.52 13.51
CA ASN A 584 -13.81 1.26 13.02
C ASN A 584 -12.71 1.41 14.07
N SER A 585 -11.45 1.29 13.64
CA SER A 585 -10.27 1.45 14.49
C SER A 585 -9.41 2.63 14.04
N TYR A 586 -8.94 3.39 15.02
CA TYR A 586 -8.17 4.62 14.84
C TYR A 586 -6.92 4.61 15.70
N VAL A 587 -5.91 5.36 15.27
CA VAL A 587 -4.70 5.65 16.03
C VAL A 587 -4.64 7.14 16.32
N VAL A 588 -4.22 7.56 17.51
CA VAL A 588 -3.98 8.97 17.83
C VAL A 588 -2.49 9.27 17.70
N ALA A 589 -2.14 10.26 16.89
CA ALA A 589 -0.76 10.73 16.76
C ALA A 589 -0.25 11.33 18.08
N ASP A 590 0.97 10.96 18.47
CA ASP A 590 1.68 11.52 19.61
C ASP A 590 2.51 12.75 19.21
N VAL A 591 2.89 13.55 20.19
CA VAL A 591 3.80 14.69 20.00
C VAL A 591 5.12 14.29 19.31
N GLN A 592 5.62 13.07 19.55
CA GLN A 592 6.82 12.55 18.90
C GLN A 592 6.66 12.37 17.38
N ASP A 593 5.45 12.09 16.89
CA ASP A 593 5.20 11.95 15.46
C ASP A 593 5.35 13.30 14.75
N VAL A 594 4.90 14.38 15.38
CA VAL A 594 5.06 15.76 14.87
C VAL A 594 6.52 16.19 14.92
N GLU A 595 7.19 15.98 16.04
CA GLU A 595 8.62 16.30 16.19
C GLU A 595 9.46 15.58 15.13
N THR A 596 9.23 14.28 14.95
CA THR A 596 9.95 13.49 13.95
C THR A 596 9.61 13.92 12.53
N ALA A 597 8.33 14.20 12.23
CA ALA A 597 7.91 14.68 10.92
C ALA A 597 8.61 15.99 10.54
N LEU A 598 8.58 16.99 11.42
CA LEU A 598 9.16 18.30 11.15
C LEU A 598 10.68 18.24 11.04
N ALA A 599 11.36 17.46 11.89
CA ALA A 599 12.81 17.27 11.80
C ALA A 599 13.22 16.60 10.48
N VAL A 600 12.54 15.52 10.09
CA VAL A 600 12.85 14.77 8.86
C VAL A 600 12.53 15.59 7.60
N LEU A 601 11.45 16.37 7.63
CA LEU A 601 10.98 17.13 6.47
C LEU A 601 11.52 18.55 6.38
N GLU A 602 12.22 19.07 7.40
CA GLU A 602 12.68 20.47 7.44
C GLU A 602 13.33 20.91 6.12
N LYS A 603 14.32 20.13 5.67
CA LYS A 603 15.01 20.41 4.41
C LYS A 603 14.07 20.37 3.20
N SER A 604 13.25 19.32 3.10
CA SER A 604 12.41 19.09 1.92
C SER A 604 11.23 20.07 1.85
N ILE A 605 10.67 20.49 2.98
CA ILE A 605 9.69 21.58 3.07
C ILE A 605 10.31 22.86 2.53
N VAL A 606 11.48 23.25 3.06
CA VAL A 606 12.15 24.47 2.63
C VAL A 606 12.44 24.43 1.13
N GLU A 607 13.08 23.38 0.62
CA GLU A 607 13.43 23.27 -0.80
C GLU A 607 12.21 23.22 -1.73
N THR A 608 11.12 22.59 -1.30
CA THR A 608 9.89 22.48 -2.09
C THR A 608 9.13 23.80 -2.15
N VAL A 609 8.99 24.48 -1.01
CA VAL A 609 8.22 25.73 -0.89
C VAL A 609 8.98 26.89 -1.52
N THR A 610 10.25 27.05 -1.15
CA THR A 610 11.09 28.15 -1.64
C THR A 610 11.52 27.93 -3.09
N ARG A 611 11.42 26.69 -3.60
CA ARG A 611 11.90 26.24 -4.93
C ARG A 611 13.39 26.51 -5.16
N ILE A 612 14.17 26.57 -4.09
CA ILE A 612 15.62 26.75 -4.14
C ILE A 612 16.34 25.59 -3.45
N GLU A 613 17.42 25.11 -4.08
CA GLU A 613 18.30 24.10 -3.49
C GLU A 613 19.50 24.79 -2.82
N LYS A 614 20.36 23.99 -2.20
CA LYS A 614 21.59 24.45 -1.56
C LYS A 614 22.44 25.39 -2.43
N ARG A 615 22.60 25.12 -3.73
CA ARG A 615 23.43 25.98 -4.61
C ARG A 615 22.81 27.34 -4.89
N GLN A 616 21.48 27.39 -4.98
CA GLN A 616 20.74 28.64 -5.08
C GLN A 616 20.87 29.42 -3.77
N LYS A 617 20.83 28.75 -2.62
CA LYS A 617 21.11 29.39 -1.31
C LYS A 617 22.53 29.95 -1.24
N GLU A 618 23.55 29.18 -1.60
CA GLU A 618 24.95 29.64 -1.67
C GLU A 618 25.12 30.84 -2.61
N ALA A 619 24.44 30.82 -3.76
CA ALA A 619 24.42 31.96 -4.67
C ALA A 619 23.77 33.20 -4.04
N LEU A 620 22.64 33.06 -3.33
CA LEU A 620 22.01 34.17 -2.62
C LEU A 620 22.91 34.74 -1.51
N GLU A 621 23.60 33.88 -0.74
CA GLU A 621 24.56 34.35 0.26
C GLU A 621 25.69 35.18 -0.35
N ILE A 622 26.14 34.85 -1.57
CA ILE A 622 27.15 35.64 -2.29
C ILE A 622 26.59 37.03 -2.63
N PHE A 623 25.35 37.11 -3.11
CA PHE A 623 24.67 38.38 -3.38
C PHE A 623 24.43 39.21 -2.11
N GLU A 624 24.13 38.56 -0.98
CA GLU A 624 23.94 39.23 0.31
C GLU A 624 25.25 39.77 0.89
N LYS A 625 26.35 39.02 0.73
CA LYS A 625 27.69 39.42 1.21
C LYS A 625 28.34 40.49 0.32
N GLN A 626 28.02 40.49 -0.97
CA GLN A 626 28.58 41.44 -1.93
C GLN A 626 27.45 42.24 -2.57
N GLN A 627 27.22 43.45 -2.04
CA GLN A 627 26.28 44.40 -2.63
C GLN A 627 26.71 44.73 -4.07
N GLY A 628 25.83 44.47 -5.04
CA GLY A 628 26.06 44.78 -6.44
C GLY A 628 25.52 43.74 -7.42
N GLN A 629 25.85 43.94 -8.69
CA GLN A 629 25.40 43.12 -9.81
C GLN A 629 26.41 42.00 -10.12
N LEU A 630 25.94 40.78 -10.34
CA LEU A 630 26.78 39.66 -10.81
C LEU A 630 26.20 39.05 -12.08
N ASN A 631 27.07 38.72 -13.03
CA ASN A 631 26.73 37.94 -14.21
C ASN A 631 27.11 36.45 -14.06
N LYS A 632 26.72 35.63 -15.04
CA LYS A 632 26.95 34.17 -15.03
C LYS A 632 28.43 33.77 -14.87
N ASN A 633 29.37 34.55 -15.39
CA ASN A 633 30.79 34.20 -15.36
C ASN A 633 31.37 34.50 -13.97
N GLN A 634 31.01 35.65 -13.40
CA GLN A 634 31.44 36.04 -12.05
C GLN A 634 30.86 35.10 -10.99
N LEU A 635 29.59 34.71 -11.11
CA LEU A 635 28.99 33.74 -10.19
C LEU A 635 29.65 32.35 -10.35
N ALA A 636 29.94 31.93 -11.58
CA ALA A 636 30.60 30.65 -11.84
C ALA A 636 31.99 30.55 -11.20
N GLU A 637 32.77 31.63 -11.26
CA GLU A 637 34.07 31.72 -10.61
C GLU A 637 33.95 31.59 -9.09
N LYS A 638 33.00 32.30 -8.48
CA LYS A 638 32.78 32.28 -7.02
C LYS A 638 32.21 30.96 -6.50
N LEU A 639 31.34 30.30 -7.26
CA LEU A 639 30.78 28.99 -6.92
C LEU A 639 31.67 27.82 -7.36
N HIS A 640 32.79 28.10 -8.05
CA HIS A 640 33.66 27.09 -8.67
C HIS A 640 32.88 26.07 -9.52
N CYS A 641 31.96 26.58 -10.35
CA CYS A 641 31.10 25.75 -11.22
C CYS A 641 31.12 26.22 -12.67
N GLU A 642 30.59 25.43 -13.60
CA GLU A 642 30.48 25.83 -15.00
C GLU A 642 29.56 27.05 -15.20
N ALA A 643 29.91 27.95 -16.14
CA ALA A 643 29.12 29.13 -16.49
C ALA A 643 27.67 28.78 -16.90
N ARG A 644 27.44 27.61 -17.50
CA ARG A 644 26.10 27.10 -17.83
C ARG A 644 25.28 26.81 -16.58
N THR A 645 25.91 26.24 -15.55
CA THR A 645 25.26 25.95 -14.26
C THR A 645 24.94 27.23 -13.51
N ALA A 646 25.88 28.18 -13.45
CA ALA A 646 25.66 29.50 -12.86
C ALA A 646 24.52 30.26 -13.57
N ALA A 647 24.48 30.25 -14.92
CA ALA A 647 23.38 30.85 -15.66
C ALA A 647 22.02 30.22 -15.33
N ARG A 648 21.95 28.89 -15.14
CA ARG A 648 20.72 28.22 -14.71
C ARG A 648 20.31 28.64 -13.30
N ILE A 649 21.26 28.71 -12.36
CA ILE A 649 21.02 29.17 -10.99
C ILE A 649 20.43 30.59 -10.97
N LEU A 650 21.06 31.52 -11.68
CA LEU A 650 20.61 32.91 -11.78
C LEU A 650 19.19 33.01 -12.35
N LYS A 651 18.92 32.31 -13.45
CA LYS A 651 17.57 32.25 -14.03
C LYS A 651 16.54 31.66 -13.09
N THR A 652 16.87 30.59 -12.36
CA THR A 652 15.96 29.99 -11.37
C THR A 652 15.66 30.96 -10.24
N LEU A 653 16.67 31.63 -9.69
CA LEU A 653 16.52 32.62 -8.63
C LEU A 653 15.67 33.81 -9.08
N ALA A 654 15.94 34.35 -10.28
CA ALA A 654 15.16 35.44 -10.86
C ALA A 654 13.70 35.02 -11.12
N LYS A 655 13.50 33.83 -11.73
CA LYS A 655 12.16 33.25 -11.96
C LYS A 655 11.39 33.05 -10.66
N ASN A 656 12.04 32.76 -9.53
CA ASN A 656 11.39 32.60 -8.23
C ASN A 656 11.27 33.91 -7.42
N GLY A 657 11.80 35.03 -7.93
CA GLY A 657 11.63 36.36 -7.33
C GLY A 657 12.73 36.78 -6.35
N TYR A 658 13.78 35.96 -6.18
CA TYR A 658 14.90 36.27 -5.28
C TYR A 658 15.96 37.18 -5.90
N LEU A 659 16.02 37.26 -7.22
CA LEU A 659 16.91 38.15 -7.96
C LEU A 659 16.13 38.92 -9.01
N LYS A 660 16.64 40.08 -9.38
CA LYS A 660 16.18 40.89 -10.51
C LYS A 660 17.18 40.72 -11.66
N GLU A 661 16.67 40.37 -12.84
CA GLU A 661 17.48 40.27 -14.07
C GLU A 661 17.61 41.65 -14.73
N ILE A 662 18.83 41.99 -15.15
CA ILE A 662 19.17 43.29 -15.72
C ILE A 662 19.69 43.07 -17.13
N GLU A 663 18.85 43.43 -18.10
CA GLU A 663 19.08 43.13 -19.52
C GLU A 663 19.95 44.17 -20.24
N THR A 664 20.61 45.06 -19.51
CA THR A 664 21.38 46.19 -20.07
C THR A 664 22.72 45.77 -20.71
N THR A 665 23.33 44.67 -20.25
CA THR A 665 24.63 44.17 -20.75
C THR A 665 24.55 42.69 -21.13
N LYS A 666 25.33 42.23 -22.12
CA LYS A 666 25.52 40.78 -22.37
C LYS A 666 26.93 40.35 -21.91
N PRO A 667 27.06 39.30 -21.07
CA PRO A 667 25.99 38.52 -20.45
C PRO A 667 25.16 39.36 -19.45
N TYR A 668 23.86 39.01 -19.32
CA TYR A 668 22.97 39.67 -18.37
C TYR A 668 23.50 39.57 -16.94
N SER A 669 23.27 40.64 -16.19
CA SER A 669 23.63 40.73 -14.78
C SER A 669 22.38 40.60 -13.92
N TYR A 670 22.57 40.21 -12.68
CA TYR A 670 21.49 40.03 -11.71
C TYR A 670 21.85 40.78 -10.44
N GLU A 671 20.85 41.23 -9.69
CA GLU A 671 21.01 41.87 -8.38
C GLU A 671 19.90 41.44 -7.42
N LEU A 672 20.07 41.71 -6.12
CA LEU A 672 18.99 41.59 -5.16
C LEU A 672 17.91 42.65 -5.46
N PRO A 673 16.61 42.32 -5.29
CA PRO A 673 15.54 43.32 -5.37
C PRO A 673 15.76 44.44 -4.33
N ASP A 674 15.41 45.68 -4.69
CA ASP A 674 15.53 46.85 -3.81
C ASP A 674 14.83 46.64 -2.44
N GLU A 675 15.56 46.93 -1.36
CA GLU A 675 15.25 47.12 0.09
C GLU A 675 13.97 46.57 0.78
N ASN A 676 13.16 45.69 0.19
CA ASN A 676 12.11 45.00 0.95
C ASN A 676 12.67 43.73 1.63
N GLU A 677 12.82 43.77 2.96
CA GLU A 677 13.16 42.61 3.80
C GLU A 677 12.25 41.40 3.54
N GLU A 678 11.02 41.63 3.06
CA GLU A 678 10.05 40.60 2.68
C GLU A 678 10.55 39.63 1.60
N LYS A 679 11.51 40.05 0.76
CA LYS A 679 12.02 39.23 -0.36
C LYS A 679 13.29 38.43 -0.05
N ARG A 680 13.84 38.57 1.16
CA ARG A 680 14.98 37.78 1.63
C ARG A 680 14.51 36.42 2.15
N LEU A 681 15.40 35.43 2.10
CA LEU A 681 15.11 34.14 2.73
C LEU A 681 15.07 34.35 4.25
N LYS A 682 13.87 34.36 4.84
CA LYS A 682 13.75 34.46 6.29
C LYS A 682 14.24 33.15 6.94
N PRO A 683 15.10 33.21 7.97
CA PRO A 683 15.40 32.04 8.78
C PRO A 683 14.08 31.49 9.35
N PHE A 684 13.85 30.19 9.22
CA PHE A 684 12.64 29.55 9.73
C PHE A 684 13.04 28.48 10.74
N ALA A 685 12.55 28.60 11.97
CA ALA A 685 12.95 27.76 13.09
C ALA A 685 11.87 26.69 13.37
N PHE A 686 12.05 25.50 12.81
CA PHE A 686 11.16 24.36 13.10
C PHE A 686 11.22 23.92 14.58
N SER A 687 12.33 24.18 15.27
CA SER A 687 12.51 23.86 16.70
C SER A 687 11.57 24.65 17.63
N GLU A 688 11.33 25.93 17.32
CA GLU A 688 10.38 26.77 18.05
C GLU A 688 8.96 26.23 17.86
N MET A 689 8.62 25.88 16.62
CA MET A 689 7.34 25.28 16.27
C MET A 689 7.04 23.99 17.04
N VAL A 690 8.03 23.10 17.16
CA VAL A 690 7.93 21.87 17.94
C VAL A 690 7.76 22.16 19.43
N SER A 691 8.46 23.16 19.95
CA SER A 691 8.42 23.53 21.37
C SER A 691 7.05 24.07 21.77
N GLU A 692 6.47 24.94 20.94
CA GLU A 692 5.10 25.44 21.13
C GLU A 692 4.07 24.31 21.07
N TYR A 693 4.18 23.42 20.08
CA TYR A 693 3.26 22.30 19.93
C TYR A 693 3.32 21.34 21.12
N LYS A 694 4.52 21.07 21.66
CA LYS A 694 4.70 20.26 22.88
C LYS A 694 3.93 20.85 24.07
N ALA A 695 3.91 22.17 24.23
CA ALA A 695 3.17 22.83 25.30
C ALA A 695 1.64 22.75 25.11
N VAL A 696 1.16 22.76 23.87
CA VAL A 696 -0.28 22.78 23.55
C VAL A 696 -0.88 21.36 23.48
N TYR A 697 -0.10 20.36 23.06
CA TYR A 697 -0.57 18.99 22.82
C TYR A 697 -1.33 18.36 24.00
N PRO A 698 -0.87 18.43 25.27
CA PRO A 698 -1.61 17.87 26.41
C PRO A 698 -3.03 18.42 26.52
N LYS A 699 -3.23 19.70 26.23
CA LYS A 699 -4.55 20.36 26.27
C LYS A 699 -5.45 19.86 25.15
N GLU A 700 -4.91 19.66 23.95
CA GLU A 700 -5.68 19.12 22.82
C GLU A 700 -6.07 17.66 23.06
N LEU A 701 -5.14 16.83 23.50
CA LEU A 701 -5.41 15.45 23.86
C LEU A 701 -6.47 15.36 24.97
N ARG A 702 -6.37 16.22 26.00
CA ARG A 702 -7.39 16.32 27.06
C ARG A 702 -8.77 16.65 26.50
N THR A 703 -8.84 17.69 25.67
CA THR A 703 -10.08 18.19 25.09
C THR A 703 -10.71 17.09 24.23
N PHE A 704 -9.90 16.41 23.42
CA PHE A 704 -10.36 15.29 22.62
C PHE A 704 -10.91 14.14 23.48
N LEU A 705 -10.16 13.70 24.49
CA LEU A 705 -10.56 12.58 25.35
C LEU A 705 -11.79 12.89 26.22
N ASN A 706 -11.90 14.10 26.78
CA ASN A 706 -12.96 14.42 27.74
C ASN A 706 -14.17 15.15 27.14
N ASP A 707 -13.97 15.96 26.10
CA ASP A 707 -15.01 16.86 25.59
C ASP A 707 -15.51 16.39 24.21
N THR A 708 -14.63 15.86 23.36
CA THR A 708 -14.99 15.44 21.99
C THR A 708 -15.49 14.00 21.90
N LEU A 709 -14.83 13.05 22.57
CA LEU A 709 -15.22 11.63 22.54
C LEU A 709 -16.52 11.31 23.31
N PRO A 710 -16.76 11.82 24.54
CA PRO A 710 -17.89 11.37 25.36
C PRO A 710 -19.31 11.64 24.84
N PRO A 711 -19.62 12.75 24.13
CA PRO A 711 -20.93 12.96 23.52
C PRO A 711 -21.36 11.84 22.56
N TYR A 712 -20.39 11.16 21.93
CA TYR A 712 -20.65 10.03 21.02
C TYR A 712 -20.95 8.74 21.79
N HIS A 713 -20.31 8.52 22.95
CA HIS A 713 -20.55 7.35 23.79
C HIS A 713 -22.01 7.27 24.29
N ALA A 714 -22.65 8.41 24.58
CA ALA A 714 -24.04 8.45 25.05
C ALA A 714 -25.04 7.88 24.01
N GLY A 715 -24.67 7.82 22.73
CA GLY A 715 -25.50 7.27 21.64
C GLY A 715 -25.13 5.85 21.19
N VAL A 716 -23.90 5.39 21.43
CA VAL A 716 -23.34 4.16 20.80
C VAL A 716 -23.21 2.96 21.77
N GLY A 717 -23.30 3.16 23.09
CA GLY A 717 -23.30 2.07 24.07
C GLY A 717 -21.97 1.29 24.16
N ASN A 718 -22.03 -0.04 24.38
CA ASN A 718 -20.89 -0.93 24.69
C ASN A 718 -19.82 -1.10 23.58
N ASN A 719 -19.96 -0.46 22.41
CA ASN A 719 -19.07 -0.63 21.25
C ASN A 719 -18.00 0.47 21.14
N PHE A 720 -17.47 0.94 22.26
CA PHE A 720 -16.45 1.98 22.29
C PHE A 720 -15.30 1.60 23.23
N PHE A 721 -14.08 1.55 22.70
CA PHE A 721 -12.89 1.13 23.45
C PHE A 721 -11.72 2.07 23.20
N VAL A 722 -10.98 2.39 24.27
CA VAL A 722 -9.75 3.18 24.20
C VAL A 722 -8.63 2.39 24.85
N GLU A 723 -7.63 2.05 24.06
CA GLU A 723 -6.42 1.37 24.51
C GLU A 723 -5.27 2.36 24.58
N ILE A 724 -4.69 2.51 25.77
CA ILE A 724 -3.52 3.37 26.00
C ILE A 724 -2.32 2.47 26.28
N PRO A 725 -1.29 2.47 25.41
CA PRO A 725 -0.07 1.70 25.64
C PRO A 725 0.60 2.07 26.96
N GLU A 726 1.13 1.09 27.68
CA GLU A 726 1.71 1.28 29.03
C GLU A 726 2.80 2.37 29.06
N ASN A 727 3.68 2.42 28.05
CA ASN A 727 4.73 3.43 27.98
C ASN A 727 4.17 4.85 27.84
N LEU A 728 3.10 5.01 27.06
CA LEU A 728 2.43 6.29 26.87
C LEU A 728 1.63 6.69 28.12
N GLY A 729 0.99 5.69 28.75
CA GLY A 729 0.34 5.83 30.05
C GLY A 729 1.32 6.28 31.13
N LYS A 730 2.53 5.73 31.17
CA LYS A 730 3.60 6.23 32.05
C LYS A 730 4.01 7.65 31.67
N LYS A 731 4.33 7.90 30.38
CA LYS A 731 4.80 9.20 29.88
C LYS A 731 3.90 10.36 30.32
N TYR A 732 2.59 10.15 30.23
CA TYR A 732 1.59 11.15 30.56
C TYR A 732 0.87 10.91 31.88
N CYS A 733 1.26 9.96 32.74
CA CYS A 733 0.54 9.62 33.98
C CYS A 733 -0.92 9.13 33.78
N ILE A 734 -1.21 8.50 32.64
CA ILE A 734 -2.51 7.91 32.30
C ILE A 734 -2.49 6.40 32.57
N ALA A 735 -2.90 5.99 33.78
CA ALA A 735 -2.90 4.56 34.14
C ALA A 735 -3.89 3.69 33.33
N LYS A 736 -5.02 4.28 32.93
CA LYS A 736 -6.09 3.79 32.02
C LYS A 736 -7.15 4.89 31.92
N TRP A 737 -7.55 5.24 30.71
CA TRP A 737 -8.68 6.13 30.48
C TRP A 737 -9.96 5.29 30.39
N GLN A 738 -11.01 5.73 31.06
CA GLN A 738 -12.33 5.09 31.05
C GLN A 738 -13.36 6.16 30.77
N VAL A 739 -14.45 5.76 30.14
CA VAL A 739 -15.56 6.67 29.87
C VAL A 739 -16.07 7.26 31.18
N GLY A 740 -16.18 8.59 31.24
CA GLY A 740 -16.60 9.34 32.43
C GLY A 740 -15.45 9.75 33.37
N LYS A 741 -14.24 9.21 33.20
CA LYS A 741 -13.05 9.67 33.92
C LYS A 741 -12.50 10.94 33.26
N MET A 742 -12.77 12.10 33.84
CA MET A 742 -12.19 13.36 33.37
C MET A 742 -10.68 13.40 33.66
N LEU A 743 -9.87 13.50 32.63
CA LEU A 743 -8.44 13.81 32.75
C LEU A 743 -8.24 15.32 33.01
N THR A 744 -7.32 15.67 33.90
CA THR A 744 -6.85 17.04 34.08
C THR A 744 -5.62 17.29 33.20
N GLU A 745 -5.21 18.57 33.05
CA GLU A 745 -3.93 18.86 32.39
C GLU A 745 -2.73 18.29 33.17
N ALA A 746 -2.83 18.16 34.49
CA ALA A 746 -1.78 17.54 35.30
C ALA A 746 -1.62 16.05 34.97
N ASP A 747 -2.72 15.35 34.64
CA ASP A 747 -2.74 13.95 34.22
C ASP A 747 -2.27 13.72 32.78
N LEU A 748 -1.77 14.76 32.10
CA LEU A 748 -1.29 14.70 30.72
C LEU A 748 0.05 15.41 30.53
N LYS A 749 0.71 15.85 31.61
CA LYS A 749 2.04 16.43 31.53
C LYS A 749 3.11 15.33 31.41
N PRO A 750 4.12 15.50 30.56
CA PRO A 750 5.26 14.59 30.50
C PRO A 750 5.97 14.49 31.85
N ILE A 751 6.35 13.29 32.28
CA ILE A 751 7.15 13.08 33.51
C ILE A 751 8.42 13.96 33.50
N SER A 752 9.05 14.17 32.34
CA SER A 752 10.26 15.00 32.20
C SER A 752 10.06 16.48 32.54
N GLU A 753 8.83 16.99 32.53
CA GLU A 753 8.53 18.39 32.87
C GLU A 753 8.17 18.58 34.35
N THR A 754 7.95 17.50 35.10
CA THR A 754 7.58 17.55 36.53
C THR A 754 8.77 17.55 37.48
N ASN A 755 9.99 17.30 37.00
CA ASN A 755 11.22 17.34 37.79
C ASN A 755 12.32 18.14 37.08
N SER A 756 12.22 19.45 37.11
CA SER A 756 13.39 20.31 36.95
C SER A 756 14.21 20.28 38.25
N ASN A 757 15.05 19.25 38.40
CA ASN A 757 16.23 19.34 39.26
C ASN A 757 17.43 18.78 38.45
N PRO A 758 18.41 19.62 38.06
CA PRO A 758 19.44 19.24 37.12
C PRO A 758 20.53 18.45 37.84
N LEU A 759 20.65 17.15 37.55
CA LEU A 759 21.87 16.41 37.82
C LEU A 759 22.68 16.30 36.54
N ALA A 760 23.83 16.97 36.59
CA ALA A 760 24.89 17.01 35.61
C ALA A 760 25.31 15.61 35.15
N PHE A 761 25.47 15.45 33.84
CA PHE A 761 26.48 14.55 33.29
C PHE A 761 27.65 15.41 32.84
N SER A 762 28.81 15.09 33.42
CA SER A 762 30.11 15.69 33.20
C SER A 762 30.61 15.44 31.78
N ASP A 763 30.71 16.50 30.98
CA ASP A 763 31.57 16.52 29.80
C ASP A 763 32.97 17.01 30.19
N GLY A 764 33.96 16.23 29.77
CA GLY A 764 35.37 16.50 30.00
C GLY A 764 35.84 17.79 29.30
N ALA A 765 36.42 18.65 30.12
CA ALA A 765 37.27 19.80 29.85
C ALA A 765 37.88 19.92 28.43
N ILE A 766 37.61 21.05 27.77
CA ILE A 766 38.65 21.88 27.15
C ILE A 766 38.32 23.35 27.48
N GLU A 767 39.20 23.98 28.26
CA GLU A 767 39.15 25.38 28.67
C GLU A 767 39.40 26.34 27.49
N ASN A 768 38.74 27.50 27.50
CA ASN A 768 39.40 28.82 27.45
C ASN A 768 38.38 29.99 27.55
N GLY A 769 38.31 30.58 28.75
CA GLY A 769 38.40 32.02 29.04
C GLY A 769 37.51 33.08 28.36
N VAL A 770 36.72 33.78 29.20
CA VAL A 770 36.83 35.24 29.54
C VAL A 770 35.46 35.96 29.69
N ASN A 771 35.11 36.20 30.97
CA ASN A 771 34.53 37.38 31.66
C ASN A 771 33.23 38.15 31.26
N THR A 772 32.28 38.10 32.22
CA THR A 772 31.55 39.22 32.93
C THR A 772 30.35 39.94 32.26
N PRO A 773 29.47 40.65 33.02
CA PRO A 773 28.63 40.16 34.13
C PRO A 773 27.16 40.68 34.06
N ALA A 774 26.32 40.14 34.95
CA ALA A 774 24.92 40.46 35.17
C ALA A 774 24.64 41.89 35.67
N GLY A 775 23.44 42.39 35.34
CA GLY A 775 22.82 43.60 35.89
C GLY A 775 21.36 43.38 36.29
N SER A 776 21.09 43.59 37.57
CA SER A 776 19.84 43.50 38.34
C SER A 776 18.76 44.52 37.99
N LEU A 777 17.51 44.28 38.41
CA LEU A 777 16.64 45.16 39.26
C LEU A 777 15.19 44.60 39.24
N LYS A 778 14.71 43.99 40.34
CA LYS A 778 13.97 44.56 41.49
C LYS A 778 12.49 44.93 41.23
N ASN A 779 11.63 44.21 41.95
CA ASN A 779 10.23 44.44 42.26
C ASN A 779 9.91 45.85 42.76
N LEU A 780 8.66 46.27 42.56
CA LEU A 780 7.81 46.96 43.54
C LEU A 780 6.34 46.72 43.18
N GLY A 781 5.55 46.31 44.17
CA GLY A 781 4.10 46.10 44.03
C GLY A 781 3.31 47.14 44.82
N GLU A 782 2.01 47.23 44.53
CA GLU A 782 1.04 47.92 45.38
C GLU A 782 -0.28 47.14 45.44
N LYS A 783 -0.90 47.20 46.63
CA LYS A 783 -2.18 46.58 47.02
C LYS A 783 -3.34 47.53 46.71
N GLY A 784 -4.51 46.97 46.40
CA GLY A 784 -5.79 47.69 46.44
C GLY A 784 -6.98 46.75 46.36
N SER A 785 -7.90 46.85 47.30
CA SER A 785 -9.07 45.99 47.49
C SER A 785 -10.39 46.69 47.11
N VAL A 786 -11.40 45.88 46.75
CA VAL A 786 -12.88 46.06 46.87
C VAL A 786 -13.70 46.44 45.61
N SER A 787 -14.73 45.59 45.39
CA SER A 787 -16.07 45.74 44.76
C SER A 787 -16.25 46.03 43.26
N GLY A 788 -16.82 45.03 42.58
CA GLY A 788 -18.01 45.09 41.72
C GLY A 788 -18.20 46.20 40.69
N LYS A 789 -18.12 45.84 39.40
CA LYS A 789 -19.16 46.04 38.37
C LYS A 789 -18.70 45.49 37.02
N ALA A 790 -19.66 45.00 36.25
CA ALA A 790 -19.48 44.49 34.90
C ALA A 790 -18.84 45.54 33.98
N SER A 791 -17.82 45.13 33.20
CA SER A 791 -17.41 45.88 32.01
C SER A 791 -16.60 45.01 31.04
N ASN A 792 -17.12 44.98 29.81
CA ASN A 792 -16.42 44.90 28.53
C ASN A 792 -15.71 43.58 28.18
N VAL A 793 -16.49 42.70 27.54
CA VAL A 793 -15.98 41.71 26.58
C VAL A 793 -15.20 42.46 25.51
N VAL A 794 -13.88 42.31 25.52
CA VAL A 794 -13.00 42.72 24.42
C VAL A 794 -13.52 42.03 23.16
N THR A 795 -14.00 42.81 22.20
CA THR A 795 -14.26 42.30 20.84
C THR A 795 -12.90 41.97 20.23
N PRO A 796 -12.57 40.69 19.97
CA PRO A 796 -11.39 40.40 19.17
C PRO A 796 -11.61 41.00 17.78
N GLU A 797 -10.58 41.60 17.19
CA GLU A 797 -10.62 42.05 15.79
C GLU A 797 -11.04 40.85 14.93
N ILE A 798 -12.12 41.02 14.17
CA ILE A 798 -12.75 39.95 13.38
C ILE A 798 -12.16 40.03 11.98
N GLY A 799 -11.51 38.96 11.53
CA GLY A 799 -10.94 38.88 10.17
C GLY A 799 -11.98 38.41 9.16
N GLU A 800 -12.57 37.24 9.40
CA GLU A 800 -13.56 36.63 8.49
C GLU A 800 -14.44 35.63 9.26
N LEU A 801 -15.72 35.52 8.87
CA LEU A 801 -16.66 34.58 9.46
C LEU A 801 -17.26 33.69 8.37
N LEU A 802 -16.95 32.40 8.41
CA LEU A 802 -17.36 31.42 7.40
C LEU A 802 -18.42 30.47 7.97
N PRO A 803 -19.55 30.22 7.28
CA PRO A 803 -20.47 29.14 7.64
C PRO A 803 -19.82 27.77 7.37
N LEU A 804 -20.06 26.81 8.27
CA LEU A 804 -19.57 25.44 8.12
C LEU A 804 -20.63 24.56 7.46
N GLU A 805 -20.21 23.77 6.48
CA GLU A 805 -21.05 22.72 5.88
C GLU A 805 -20.88 21.42 6.68
N GLY A 806 -22.00 20.81 7.12
CA GLY A 806 -22.05 19.55 7.87
C GLY A 806 -22.25 19.67 9.40
N ASP A 807 -22.33 18.52 10.07
CA ASP A 807 -22.59 18.42 11.51
C ASP A 807 -21.29 18.43 12.33
N TRP A 808 -20.61 19.58 12.37
CA TRP A 808 -19.37 19.76 13.13
C TRP A 808 -19.63 19.80 14.64
N GLN A 809 -19.04 18.91 15.42
CA GLN A 809 -19.07 18.96 16.89
C GLN A 809 -17.80 19.64 17.43
N GLY A 810 -17.93 20.51 18.43
CA GLY A 810 -16.78 21.21 19.02
C GLY A 810 -17.16 22.12 20.17
N LYS A 811 -16.27 23.05 20.52
CA LYS A 811 -16.49 24.04 21.58
C LYS A 811 -16.41 25.45 21.02
N CYS A 812 -17.45 26.24 21.28
CA CYS A 812 -17.56 27.60 20.78
C CYS A 812 -16.51 28.50 21.46
N VAL A 813 -15.61 29.10 20.67
CA VAL A 813 -14.54 29.96 21.20
C VAL A 813 -15.05 31.24 21.87
N GLN A 814 -16.30 31.64 21.58
CA GLN A 814 -16.90 32.85 22.14
C GLN A 814 -17.66 32.63 23.45
N CYS A 815 -18.44 31.55 23.56
CA CYS A 815 -19.32 31.31 24.72
C CYS A 815 -19.00 30.02 25.48
N GLY A 816 -18.05 29.21 25.01
CA GLY A 816 -17.69 27.94 25.61
C GLY A 816 -18.71 26.81 25.41
N PHE A 817 -19.80 27.03 24.68
CA PHE A 817 -20.80 26.00 24.37
C PHE A 817 -20.15 24.80 23.67
N SER A 818 -20.36 23.59 24.20
CA SER A 818 -19.93 22.33 23.58
C SER A 818 -21.11 21.67 22.86
N GLY A 819 -20.95 21.38 21.57
CA GLY A 819 -22.00 20.79 20.73
C GLY A 819 -21.79 21.16 19.26
N GLN A 820 -22.89 21.28 18.50
CA GLN A 820 -22.79 21.56 17.07
C GLN A 820 -22.31 22.99 16.78
N MET A 821 -21.18 23.09 16.06
CA MET A 821 -20.61 24.30 15.51
C MET A 821 -21.16 24.54 14.11
N ARG A 822 -21.44 25.81 13.80
CA ARG A 822 -22.05 26.21 12.51
C ARG A 822 -21.24 27.26 11.77
N PHE A 823 -20.24 27.84 12.43
CA PHE A 823 -19.42 28.90 11.86
C PHE A 823 -17.96 28.72 12.29
N GLN A 824 -17.03 29.13 11.43
CA GLN A 824 -15.62 29.31 11.71
C GLN A 824 -15.32 30.81 11.72
N LEU A 825 -14.64 31.27 12.77
CA LEU A 825 -14.12 32.63 12.91
C LEU A 825 -12.62 32.61 12.62
N ASN A 826 -12.19 33.31 11.57
CA ASN A 826 -10.79 33.59 11.30
C ASN A 826 -10.46 34.99 11.83
N LYS A 827 -9.35 35.12 12.55
CA LYS A 827 -8.84 36.40 13.05
C LYS A 827 -7.79 36.99 12.10
N PRO A 828 -7.55 38.32 12.13
CA PRO A 828 -6.54 38.96 11.28
C PRO A 828 -5.11 38.46 11.51
N ASP A 829 -4.83 37.94 12.71
CA ASP A 829 -3.55 37.31 13.07
C ASP A 829 -3.37 35.89 12.51
N GLY A 830 -4.33 35.41 11.71
CA GLY A 830 -4.32 34.07 11.11
C GLY A 830 -4.78 32.95 12.04
N SER A 831 -5.04 33.23 13.32
CA SER A 831 -5.66 32.25 14.22
C SER A 831 -7.14 32.05 13.88
N TRP A 832 -7.70 30.88 14.20
CA TRP A 832 -9.10 30.58 13.93
C TRP A 832 -9.77 29.85 15.08
N GLY A 833 -11.10 29.79 15.06
CA GLY A 833 -11.88 29.07 16.06
C GLY A 833 -13.31 28.78 15.60
N LEU A 834 -13.96 27.81 16.23
CA LEU A 834 -15.34 27.43 15.90
C LEU A 834 -16.36 28.20 16.74
N LEU A 835 -17.50 28.53 16.15
CA LEU A 835 -18.62 29.19 16.81
C LEU A 835 -19.89 28.35 16.68
N CYS A 836 -20.64 28.29 17.79
CA CYS A 836 -21.99 27.74 17.78
C CYS A 836 -22.92 28.63 16.93
N ARG A 837 -24.06 28.07 16.52
CA ARG A 837 -25.07 28.77 15.72
C ARG A 837 -25.39 30.16 16.26
N VAL A 838 -25.67 30.26 17.57
CA VAL A 838 -26.09 31.51 18.20
C VAL A 838 -24.99 32.57 18.17
N CYS A 839 -23.74 32.19 18.46
CA CYS A 839 -22.62 33.13 18.46
C CYS A 839 -22.26 33.57 17.04
N GLY A 840 -22.21 32.63 16.09
CA GLY A 840 -21.93 32.94 14.70
C GLY A 840 -23.01 33.81 14.05
N GLU A 841 -24.30 33.52 14.26
CA GLU A 841 -25.39 34.37 13.74
C GLU A 841 -25.38 35.77 14.37
N LYS A 842 -25.09 35.89 15.68
CA LYS A 842 -24.94 37.21 16.35
C LYS A 842 -23.77 37.99 15.78
N LEU A 843 -22.66 37.32 15.49
CA LEU A 843 -21.47 37.96 14.93
C LEU A 843 -21.69 38.34 13.45
N SER A 844 -22.30 37.47 12.66
CA SER A 844 -22.71 37.72 11.26
C SER A 844 -23.65 38.92 11.17
N LYS A 845 -24.66 39.03 12.05
CA LYS A 845 -25.56 40.20 12.11
C LYS A 845 -24.85 41.50 12.52
N ARG A 846 -23.73 41.42 13.25
CA ARG A 846 -22.91 42.60 13.59
C ARG A 846 -22.03 43.02 12.43
N LEU A 847 -21.45 42.07 11.70
CA LEU A 847 -20.63 42.33 10.52
C LEU A 847 -21.48 42.94 9.38
N ASN A 848 -22.66 42.38 9.12
CA ASN A 848 -23.60 42.90 8.09
C ASN A 848 -24.27 44.24 8.46
N LYS A 849 -23.98 44.81 9.64
CA LYS A 849 -24.42 46.16 10.03
C LYS A 849 -23.32 47.22 9.86
N HIS A 850 -22.10 46.79 9.54
CA HIS A 850 -20.92 47.64 9.36
C HIS A 850 -20.37 47.64 7.92
N GLU A 851 -20.95 46.82 7.03
CA GLU A 851 -20.98 47.07 5.57
C GLU A 851 -22.15 48.01 5.24
#